data_AF-A0AAN9AU38-F1
#
_entry.id   AF-A0AAN9AU38-F1
#
_cell.length_a   1.000
_cell.length_b   1.000
_cell.length_c   1.000
_cell.angle_alpha   90.00
_cell.angle_beta   90.00
_cell.angle_gamma   90.00
#
_symmetry.space_group_name_H-M   'P 1'
#
loop_
_entity.id
_entity.type
_entity.pdbx_description
1 polymer ?
#
loop_
_entity_poly.entity_id
_entity_poly.type
_entity_poly.pdbx_seq_one_letter_code
_entity_poly.pdbx_strand_id
1 'polypeptide(L)'
;MKTAEPGEVFCQSDTMTEPEVKDEQFPHYTPLHPLPEEIRKMSREDTVCQYCGVSYLIHTEIKKLEDKLKATEKELERYKGREDRETRLQVEKDELLTNKKELEETLASKENVLSMLKQELKLANDSNKTLETQCSEATASADKYRQQYLTLLRKCSSLSTIVGQQKESLKELRQCAGSFTQDTVTQMEAAKNGVKEMCAGIHADYEGVQSRLQCLEMEHMVTTQANKSLTDKLRSQEEKTKNLQHCEDQMTSLETHNKELQAKLNECQGQLEEARSKSRQVTMEVEQFHKQIRTKTDELEEMSRQKQKQAQQSDVALKQLDNQLRQKEGELTTVQKQLKNLENKHREVERRQADIAQQNVLSANEARDLKESLERARGDVEALKNERETMIAAHQSRIEELRESFKRKMAESESWPNKLQEALAGEKNRHVAELAALEKKLKESFVMELQIEKEKYDELMHKYQGQSKERNTQKAAEISDLEARHRRELEAVQQQLKDAKKHAQTREAELCKEIDTLKRIIADLQNKLGRFESQGEERVGELSQELNALRARLKAEEDKVVSLNNSLQQAREEAQFLQDTVRNECEERFELTEVLSEARRELLGLRKTNGGGKTASPHGTDNGLAPLRKSVSINSIQSATSSAHSQDGNKPRPSVPPNQVNVSYKSEGSKTPRAKNSGSLDDNRRRISALLGRP
;
A
#
# COMPACT_ATOMS: atom_id res chain seq x y z
N MET A 1 -53.96 -63.86 -9.81
CA MET A 1 -55.14 -63.09 -10.28
C MET A 1 -54.74 -62.40 -11.58
N LYS A 2 -55.52 -62.43 -12.67
CA LYS A 2 -56.81 -61.73 -12.90
C LYS A 2 -56.68 -60.23 -12.58
N THR A 3 -56.86 -59.30 -13.52
CA THR A 3 -57.25 -59.41 -14.94
C THR A 3 -56.60 -58.27 -15.75
N ALA A 4 -56.61 -58.36 -17.09
CA ALA A 4 -56.16 -57.28 -17.96
C ALA A 4 -57.36 -56.46 -18.47
N GLU A 5 -57.16 -55.15 -18.62
CA GLU A 5 -58.10 -54.23 -19.28
C GLU A 5 -57.32 -53.33 -20.27
N PRO A 6 -57.54 -53.45 -21.59
CA PRO A 6 -57.23 -52.40 -22.54
C PRO A 6 -58.45 -51.49 -22.68
N GLY A 7 -58.30 -50.20 -22.39
CA GLY A 7 -59.40 -49.24 -22.50
C GLY A 7 -59.77 -48.93 -23.95
N GLU A 8 -60.92 -49.43 -24.41
CA GLU A 8 -61.50 -49.04 -25.70
C GLU A 8 -62.02 -47.60 -25.64
N VAL A 9 -61.34 -46.66 -26.32
CA VAL A 9 -61.85 -45.30 -26.50
C VAL A 9 -62.94 -45.31 -27.57
N PHE A 10 -64.19 -45.33 -27.12
CA PHE A 10 -65.39 -45.38 -27.95
C PHE A 10 -65.63 -44.02 -28.66
N CYS A 11 -64.87 -43.75 -29.72
CA CYS A 11 -65.13 -42.60 -30.59
C CYS A 11 -66.45 -42.81 -31.35
N GLN A 12 -67.49 -42.09 -30.94
CA GLN A 12 -68.76 -42.03 -31.65
C GLN A 12 -68.53 -41.50 -33.06
N SER A 13 -68.92 -42.28 -34.07
CA SER A 13 -68.86 -41.86 -35.47
C SER A 13 -70.06 -40.97 -35.79
N ASP A 14 -69.95 -39.68 -35.52
CA ASP A 14 -70.93 -38.70 -35.97
C ASP A 14 -71.08 -38.78 -37.49
N THR A 15 -72.29 -39.13 -37.94
CA THR A 15 -72.63 -39.23 -39.35
C THR A 15 -72.77 -37.84 -39.94
N MET A 16 -71.65 -37.26 -40.38
CA MET A 16 -71.64 -36.08 -41.24
C MET A 16 -72.42 -36.36 -42.52
N THR A 17 -73.63 -35.83 -42.61
CA THR A 17 -74.42 -35.79 -43.85
C THR A 17 -73.66 -35.00 -44.91
N GLU A 18 -73.33 -35.65 -46.03
CA GLU A 18 -72.79 -34.97 -47.22
C GLU A 18 -73.76 -33.87 -47.67
N PRO A 19 -73.29 -32.66 -48.05
CA PRO A 19 -74.14 -31.64 -48.66
C PRO A 19 -74.59 -32.09 -50.06
N GLU A 20 -75.86 -31.86 -50.40
CA GLU A 20 -76.40 -32.20 -51.72
C GLU A 20 -75.75 -31.35 -52.82
N VAL A 21 -74.76 -31.93 -53.51
CA VAL A 21 -74.27 -31.40 -54.79
C VAL A 21 -75.40 -31.54 -55.82
N LYS A 22 -75.85 -30.39 -56.34
CA LYS A 22 -76.89 -30.33 -57.38
C LYS A 22 -76.32 -30.70 -58.75
N ASP A 23 -76.16 -32.00 -59.00
CA ASP A 23 -76.15 -32.53 -60.36
C ASP A 23 -77.49 -32.15 -61.03
N GLU A 24 -77.46 -31.47 -62.18
CA GLU A 24 -78.64 -31.21 -63.01
C GLU A 24 -79.10 -32.51 -63.71
N GLN A 25 -79.72 -33.39 -62.94
CA GLN A 25 -80.22 -34.67 -63.45
C GLN A 25 -81.45 -34.46 -64.34
N PHE A 26 -81.35 -34.87 -65.60
CA PHE A 26 -82.50 -34.98 -66.50
C PHE A 26 -83.61 -35.82 -65.82
N PRO A 27 -84.91 -35.46 -66.01
CA PRO A 27 -86.01 -36.05 -65.27
C PRO A 27 -86.07 -37.57 -65.44
N HIS A 28 -85.76 -38.29 -64.37
CA HIS A 28 -85.46 -39.72 -64.41
C HIS A 28 -86.75 -40.55 -64.57
N TYR A 29 -87.05 -40.96 -65.80
CA TYR A 29 -88.22 -41.79 -66.08
C TYR A 29 -88.11 -43.13 -65.35
N THR A 30 -88.90 -43.27 -64.29
CA THR A 30 -89.06 -44.52 -63.55
C THR A 30 -90.26 -45.26 -64.13
N PRO A 31 -90.09 -46.42 -64.79
CA PRO A 31 -91.20 -47.14 -65.40
C PRO A 31 -92.20 -47.59 -64.32
N LEU A 32 -93.46 -47.19 -64.46
CA LEU A 32 -94.57 -47.58 -63.55
C LEU A 32 -94.81 -49.10 -63.50
N HIS A 33 -94.29 -49.84 -64.48
CA HIS A 33 -94.21 -51.29 -64.49
C HIS A 33 -92.76 -51.72 -64.74
N PRO A 34 -92.10 -52.43 -63.80
CA PRO A 34 -90.81 -53.03 -64.06
C PRO A 34 -90.96 -54.17 -65.09
N LEU A 35 -89.92 -54.40 -65.89
CA LEU A 35 -89.90 -55.53 -66.82
C LEU A 35 -90.10 -56.87 -66.07
N PRO A 36 -90.87 -57.82 -66.63
CA PRO A 36 -91.08 -59.15 -66.04
C PRO A 36 -89.78 -59.86 -65.65
N GLU A 37 -89.85 -60.71 -64.63
CA GLU A 37 -88.65 -61.35 -64.08
C GLU A 37 -87.94 -62.24 -65.10
N GLU A 38 -88.68 -62.85 -66.01
CA GLU A 38 -88.21 -63.67 -67.11
C GLU A 38 -87.23 -62.86 -67.97
N ILE A 39 -87.66 -61.69 -68.44
CA ILE A 39 -86.88 -60.78 -69.30
C ILE A 39 -85.66 -60.24 -68.54
N ARG A 40 -85.79 -59.98 -67.22
CA ARG A 40 -84.68 -59.52 -66.38
C ARG A 40 -83.64 -60.61 -66.04
N LYS A 41 -83.94 -61.88 -66.32
CA LYS A 41 -83.11 -63.06 -66.02
C LYS A 41 -82.60 -63.79 -67.29
N MET A 42 -82.96 -63.35 -68.49
CA MET A 42 -82.46 -63.94 -69.75
C MET A 42 -80.93 -63.81 -69.86
N SER A 43 -80.31 -64.68 -70.67
CA SER A 43 -78.86 -64.60 -70.91
C SER A 43 -78.53 -63.38 -71.76
N ARG A 44 -77.26 -62.94 -71.73
CA ARG A 44 -76.81 -61.81 -72.55
C ARG A 44 -76.97 -62.10 -74.04
N GLU A 45 -76.86 -63.36 -74.44
CA GLU A 45 -76.99 -63.84 -75.81
C GLU A 45 -78.45 -63.72 -76.32
N ASP A 46 -79.44 -63.98 -75.46
CA ASP A 46 -80.87 -63.81 -75.77
C ASP A 46 -81.29 -62.32 -75.82
N THR A 47 -80.63 -61.47 -75.03
CA THR A 47 -80.96 -60.03 -74.96
C THR A 47 -80.38 -59.19 -76.10
N VAL A 48 -79.57 -59.77 -77.00
CA VAL A 48 -78.83 -59.06 -78.05
C VAL A 48 -79.46 -59.23 -79.43
N CYS A 49 -79.64 -58.12 -80.16
CA CYS A 49 -80.10 -58.15 -81.54
C CYS A 49 -79.07 -58.81 -82.46
N GLN A 50 -79.42 -59.96 -83.03
CA GLN A 50 -78.56 -60.76 -83.91
C GLN A 50 -78.07 -60.02 -85.18
N TYR A 51 -78.73 -58.94 -85.59
CA TYR A 51 -78.37 -58.16 -86.78
C TYR A 51 -77.43 -56.97 -86.51
N CYS A 52 -77.30 -56.50 -85.26
CA CYS A 52 -76.48 -55.33 -84.95
C CYS A 52 -75.67 -55.40 -83.64
N GLY A 53 -75.76 -56.49 -82.87
CA GLY A 53 -75.01 -56.68 -81.62
C GLY A 53 -75.47 -55.80 -80.45
N VAL A 54 -76.52 -55.01 -80.63
CA VAL A 54 -77.09 -54.08 -79.65
C VAL A 54 -78.02 -54.85 -78.69
N SER A 55 -77.79 -54.76 -77.38
CA SER A 55 -78.70 -55.34 -76.38
C SER A 55 -79.98 -54.50 -76.24
N TYR A 56 -81.13 -55.18 -76.23
CA TYR A 56 -82.44 -54.57 -75.97
C TYR A 56 -82.57 -54.02 -74.53
N LEU A 57 -81.62 -54.34 -73.64
CA LEU A 57 -81.57 -53.87 -72.25
C LEU A 57 -80.43 -52.85 -72.01
N ILE A 58 -79.81 -52.28 -73.04
CA ILE A 58 -78.65 -51.37 -72.93
C ILE A 58 -78.80 -50.28 -71.87
N HIS A 59 -79.93 -49.58 -71.78
CA HIS A 59 -80.11 -48.54 -70.75
C HIS A 59 -80.04 -49.09 -69.31
N THR A 60 -80.42 -50.35 -69.11
CA THR A 60 -80.29 -51.04 -67.81
C THR A 60 -78.87 -51.56 -67.58
N GLU A 61 -78.15 -51.95 -68.64
CA GLU A 61 -76.73 -52.32 -68.55
C GLU A 61 -75.83 -51.10 -68.29
N ILE A 62 -76.05 -49.99 -69.00
CA ILE A 62 -75.38 -48.70 -68.78
C ILE A 62 -75.64 -48.24 -67.35
N LYS A 63 -76.89 -48.19 -66.88
CA LYS A 63 -77.18 -47.78 -65.49
C LYS A 63 -76.52 -48.68 -64.44
N LYS A 64 -76.48 -50.01 -64.66
CA LYS A 64 -75.72 -50.94 -63.80
C LYS A 64 -74.20 -50.69 -63.82
N LEU A 65 -73.66 -50.07 -64.86
CA LEU A 65 -72.25 -49.67 -64.95
C LEU A 65 -72.03 -48.29 -64.33
N GLU A 66 -72.94 -47.34 -64.49
CA GLU A 66 -72.94 -46.03 -63.81
C GLU A 66 -73.04 -46.18 -62.28
N ASP A 67 -73.99 -47.00 -61.80
CA ASP A 67 -74.16 -47.31 -60.36
C ASP A 67 -72.90 -47.98 -59.79
N LYS A 68 -72.24 -48.85 -60.58
CA LYS A 68 -70.95 -49.48 -60.20
C LYS A 68 -69.80 -48.48 -60.23
N LEU A 69 -69.73 -47.61 -61.23
CA LEU A 69 -68.70 -46.58 -61.34
C LEU A 69 -68.77 -45.67 -60.11
N LYS A 70 -69.95 -45.12 -59.79
CA LYS A 70 -70.19 -44.30 -58.59
C LYS A 70 -69.88 -45.04 -57.29
N ALA A 71 -70.11 -46.36 -57.22
CA ALA A 71 -69.67 -47.17 -56.07
C ALA A 71 -68.14 -47.24 -55.97
N THR A 72 -67.44 -47.55 -57.07
CA THR A 72 -65.97 -47.63 -57.10
C THR A 72 -65.29 -46.28 -56.91
N GLU A 73 -65.89 -45.18 -57.36
CA GLU A 73 -65.44 -43.81 -57.11
C GLU A 73 -65.55 -43.46 -55.61
N LYS A 74 -66.68 -43.78 -54.97
CA LYS A 74 -66.84 -43.61 -53.51
C LYS A 74 -65.90 -44.52 -52.70
N GLU A 75 -65.51 -45.69 -53.21
CA GLU A 75 -64.46 -46.50 -52.59
C GLU A 75 -63.06 -45.90 -52.80
N LEU A 76 -62.72 -45.43 -53.99
CA LEU A 76 -61.47 -44.74 -54.29
C LEU A 76 -61.26 -43.50 -53.39
N GLU A 77 -62.29 -42.67 -53.22
CA GLU A 77 -62.19 -41.48 -52.35
C GLU A 77 -61.98 -41.87 -50.87
N ARG A 78 -62.60 -42.98 -50.42
CA ARG A 78 -62.34 -43.55 -49.09
C ARG A 78 -60.93 -44.11 -48.95
N TYR A 79 -60.30 -44.60 -50.02
CA TYR A 79 -58.90 -45.03 -50.00
C TYR A 79 -57.95 -43.83 -49.97
N LYS A 80 -58.16 -42.79 -50.81
CA LYS A 80 -57.39 -41.54 -50.73
C LYS A 80 -57.44 -40.93 -49.33
N GLY A 81 -58.65 -40.76 -48.76
CA GLY A 81 -58.81 -40.21 -47.40
C GLY A 81 -58.19 -41.05 -46.29
N ARG A 82 -57.89 -42.33 -46.53
CA ARG A 82 -57.06 -43.17 -45.64
C ARG A 82 -55.57 -42.92 -45.87
N GLU A 83 -55.11 -42.90 -47.12
CA GLU A 83 -53.72 -42.61 -47.49
C GLU A 83 -53.29 -41.21 -47.04
N ASP A 84 -54.14 -40.19 -47.22
CA ASP A 84 -53.97 -38.82 -46.69
C ASP A 84 -53.94 -38.77 -45.16
N ARG A 85 -54.48 -39.78 -44.45
CA ARG A 85 -54.42 -39.88 -42.99
C ARG A 85 -53.19 -40.66 -42.53
N GLU A 86 -52.85 -41.74 -43.22
CA GLU A 86 -51.65 -42.56 -43.00
C GLU A 86 -50.38 -41.72 -43.16
N THR A 87 -50.30 -40.94 -44.25
CA THR A 87 -49.19 -40.01 -44.54
C THR A 87 -49.05 -38.92 -43.49
N ARG A 88 -50.14 -38.26 -43.09
CA ARG A 88 -50.12 -37.26 -42.00
C ARG A 88 -49.65 -37.84 -40.66
N LEU A 89 -50.17 -39.02 -40.29
CA LEU A 89 -49.74 -39.70 -39.06
C LEU A 89 -48.27 -40.16 -39.11
N GLN A 90 -47.76 -40.53 -40.29
CA GLN A 90 -46.36 -40.87 -40.47
C GLN A 90 -45.44 -39.63 -40.36
N VAL A 91 -45.86 -38.47 -40.88
CA VAL A 91 -45.16 -37.18 -40.67
C VAL A 91 -45.15 -36.79 -39.19
N GLU A 92 -46.31 -36.78 -38.53
CA GLU A 92 -46.43 -36.46 -37.09
C GLU A 92 -45.57 -37.39 -36.22
N LYS A 93 -45.56 -38.69 -36.53
CA LYS A 93 -44.70 -39.69 -35.88
C LYS A 93 -43.22 -39.38 -36.07
N ASP A 94 -42.79 -39.00 -37.28
CA ASP A 94 -41.37 -38.74 -37.55
C ASP A 94 -40.91 -37.41 -36.91
N GLU A 95 -41.78 -36.39 -36.87
CA GLU A 95 -41.56 -35.15 -36.08
C GLU A 95 -41.48 -35.44 -34.56
N LEU A 96 -42.33 -36.31 -34.03
CA LEU A 96 -42.24 -36.76 -32.64
C LEU A 96 -40.95 -37.55 -32.35
N LEU A 97 -40.42 -38.28 -33.34
CA LEU A 97 -39.15 -38.99 -33.23
C LEU A 97 -37.92 -38.06 -33.32
N THR A 98 -37.96 -36.95 -34.07
CA THR A 98 -36.90 -35.93 -34.02
C THR A 98 -36.94 -35.17 -32.70
N ASN A 99 -38.12 -34.68 -32.29
CA ASN A 99 -38.32 -33.99 -31.02
C ASN A 99 -37.87 -34.84 -29.83
N LYS A 100 -38.13 -36.17 -29.86
CA LYS A 100 -37.62 -37.09 -28.84
C LYS A 100 -36.09 -37.12 -28.78
N LYS A 101 -35.40 -37.23 -29.92
CA LYS A 101 -33.93 -37.28 -29.97
C LYS A 101 -33.29 -35.99 -29.45
N GLU A 102 -33.81 -34.84 -29.86
CA GLU A 102 -33.34 -33.53 -29.39
C GLU A 102 -33.48 -33.39 -27.86
N LEU A 103 -34.55 -33.94 -27.28
CA LEU A 103 -34.73 -34.01 -25.83
C LEU A 103 -33.74 -34.98 -25.17
N GLU A 104 -33.51 -36.17 -25.74
CA GLU A 104 -32.53 -37.15 -25.22
C GLU A 104 -31.09 -36.59 -25.25
N GLU A 105 -30.67 -35.96 -26.34
CA GLU A 105 -29.37 -35.27 -26.46
C GLU A 105 -29.26 -34.08 -25.50
N THR A 106 -30.33 -33.28 -25.36
CA THR A 106 -30.41 -32.20 -24.38
C THR A 106 -30.28 -32.72 -22.94
N LEU A 107 -30.86 -33.88 -22.62
CA LEU A 107 -30.80 -34.49 -21.30
C LEU A 107 -29.37 -34.99 -21.01
N ALA A 108 -28.75 -35.71 -21.96
CA ALA A 108 -27.36 -36.17 -21.85
C ALA A 108 -26.36 -35.00 -21.69
N SER A 109 -26.57 -33.88 -22.40
CA SER A 109 -25.71 -32.68 -22.22
C SER A 109 -25.82 -32.10 -20.79
N LYS A 110 -27.03 -32.07 -20.20
CA LYS A 110 -27.28 -31.61 -18.83
C LYS A 110 -26.69 -32.56 -17.79
N GLU A 111 -26.74 -33.87 -18.02
CA GLU A 111 -26.11 -34.86 -17.13
C GLU A 111 -24.58 -34.73 -17.11
N ASN A 112 -23.95 -34.48 -18.26
CA ASN A 112 -22.52 -34.20 -18.33
C ASN A 112 -22.14 -32.92 -17.54
N VAL A 113 -22.90 -31.83 -17.69
CA VAL A 113 -22.69 -30.60 -16.89
C VAL A 113 -22.91 -30.84 -15.39
N LEU A 114 -23.93 -31.61 -15.01
CA LEU A 114 -24.15 -32.01 -13.61
C LEU A 114 -23.02 -32.89 -13.06
N SER A 115 -22.39 -33.72 -13.89
CA SER A 115 -21.23 -34.53 -13.52
C SER A 115 -20.00 -33.64 -13.25
N MET A 116 -19.71 -32.68 -14.15
CA MET A 116 -18.63 -31.70 -13.96
C MET A 116 -18.84 -30.87 -12.70
N LEU A 117 -20.04 -30.31 -12.48
CA LEU A 117 -20.35 -29.50 -11.30
C LEU A 117 -20.23 -30.32 -9.99
N LYS A 118 -20.57 -31.61 -9.99
CA LYS A 118 -20.33 -32.50 -8.84
C LYS A 118 -18.84 -32.71 -8.56
N GLN A 119 -18.01 -32.80 -9.61
CA GLN A 119 -16.56 -32.93 -9.47
C GLN A 119 -15.92 -31.63 -8.95
N GLU A 120 -16.32 -30.48 -9.48
CA GLU A 120 -15.88 -29.15 -9.01
C GLU A 120 -16.28 -28.93 -7.54
N LEU A 121 -17.53 -29.24 -7.17
CA LEU A 121 -18.01 -29.15 -5.78
C LEU A 121 -17.19 -30.03 -4.84
N LYS A 122 -16.82 -31.24 -5.26
CA LYS A 122 -15.95 -32.14 -4.47
C LYS A 122 -14.56 -31.54 -4.28
N LEU A 123 -13.93 -31.03 -5.34
CA LEU A 123 -12.62 -30.40 -5.27
C LEU A 123 -12.62 -29.16 -4.37
N ALA A 124 -13.65 -28.32 -4.45
CA ALA A 124 -13.84 -27.17 -3.56
C ALA A 124 -14.03 -27.59 -2.09
N ASN A 125 -14.81 -28.65 -1.83
CA ASN A 125 -15.03 -29.19 -0.50
C ASN A 125 -13.75 -29.79 0.13
N ASP A 126 -12.96 -30.54 -0.64
CA ASP A 126 -11.70 -31.11 -0.15
C ASP A 126 -10.60 -30.03 -0.01
N SER A 127 -10.65 -28.96 -0.80
CA SER A 127 -9.86 -27.73 -0.57
C SER A 127 -10.26 -27.00 0.72
N ASN A 128 -11.56 -26.84 0.99
CA ASN A 128 -12.04 -26.23 2.24
C ASN A 128 -11.57 -27.00 3.48
N LYS A 129 -11.67 -28.34 3.49
CA LYS A 129 -11.12 -29.15 4.60
C LYS A 129 -9.63 -28.92 4.82
N THR A 130 -8.87 -28.74 3.74
CA THR A 130 -7.43 -28.47 3.80
C THR A 130 -7.15 -27.10 4.43
N LEU A 131 -7.99 -26.09 4.11
CA LEU A 131 -7.94 -24.77 4.75
C LEU A 131 -8.36 -24.83 6.23
N GLU A 132 -9.39 -25.62 6.58
CA GLU A 132 -9.80 -25.84 7.98
C GLU A 132 -8.67 -26.43 8.82
N THR A 133 -7.98 -27.48 8.32
CA THR A 133 -6.81 -28.04 9.01
C THR A 133 -5.69 -27.01 9.15
N GLN A 134 -5.36 -26.26 8.10
CA GLN A 134 -4.33 -25.20 8.17
C GLN A 134 -4.69 -24.09 9.16
N CYS A 135 -5.96 -23.70 9.26
CA CYS A 135 -6.43 -22.75 10.27
C CYS A 135 -6.31 -23.32 11.70
N SER A 136 -6.56 -24.62 11.90
CA SER A 136 -6.38 -25.28 13.21
C SER A 136 -4.89 -25.36 13.62
N GLU A 137 -3.99 -25.63 12.67
CA GLU A 137 -2.54 -25.66 12.91
C GLU A 137 -1.97 -24.26 13.17
N ALA A 138 -2.44 -23.25 12.43
CA ALA A 138 -2.05 -21.86 12.62
C ALA A 138 -2.51 -21.31 13.98
N THR A 139 -3.74 -21.63 14.42
CA THR A 139 -4.25 -21.20 15.72
C THR A 139 -3.54 -21.92 16.88
N ALA A 140 -3.31 -23.23 16.78
CA ALA A 140 -2.50 -23.97 17.76
C ALA A 140 -1.06 -23.42 17.86
N SER A 141 -0.47 -23.04 16.73
CA SER A 141 0.85 -22.40 16.68
C SER A 141 0.85 -21.00 17.33
N ALA A 142 -0.17 -20.19 17.05
CA ALA A 142 -0.33 -18.87 17.67
C ALA A 142 -0.48 -18.98 19.20
N ASP A 143 -1.24 -19.95 19.70
CA ASP A 143 -1.40 -20.17 21.14
C ASP A 143 -0.10 -20.64 21.81
N LYS A 144 0.71 -21.47 21.12
CA LYS A 144 2.04 -21.86 21.56
C LYS A 144 2.97 -20.64 21.72
N TYR A 145 2.97 -19.72 20.76
CA TYR A 145 3.71 -18.45 20.87
C TYR A 145 3.15 -17.55 21.99
N ARG A 146 1.82 -17.51 22.18
CA ARG A 146 1.17 -16.77 23.27
C ARG A 146 1.60 -17.28 24.66
N GLN A 147 1.70 -18.59 24.85
CA GLN A 147 2.23 -19.17 26.09
C GLN A 147 3.72 -18.88 26.30
N GLN A 148 4.54 -18.90 25.24
CA GLN A 148 5.94 -18.50 25.32
C GLN A 148 6.09 -17.02 25.72
N TYR A 149 5.31 -16.13 25.12
CA TYR A 149 5.27 -14.71 25.48
C TYR A 149 4.87 -14.49 26.94
N LEU A 150 3.80 -15.14 27.42
CA LEU A 150 3.38 -15.05 28.83
C LEU A 150 4.45 -15.60 29.79
N THR A 151 5.20 -16.62 29.38
CA THR A 151 6.31 -17.17 30.16
C THR A 151 7.50 -16.21 30.23
N LEU A 152 7.83 -15.53 29.13
CA LEU A 152 8.84 -14.48 29.11
C LEU A 152 8.41 -13.25 29.94
N LEU A 153 7.15 -12.83 29.84
CA LEU A 153 6.59 -11.73 30.61
C LEU A 153 6.69 -11.98 32.12
N ARG A 154 6.41 -13.20 32.58
CA ARG A 154 6.63 -13.62 33.98
C ARG A 154 8.11 -13.52 34.39
N LYS A 155 9.04 -13.98 33.54
CA LYS A 155 10.49 -13.86 33.79
C LYS A 155 10.93 -12.39 33.89
N CYS A 156 10.41 -11.52 33.02
CA CYS A 156 10.63 -10.07 33.09
C CYS A 156 10.08 -9.46 34.38
N SER A 157 8.89 -9.86 34.86
CA SER A 157 8.37 -9.37 36.14
C SER A 157 9.20 -9.82 37.35
N SER A 158 9.70 -11.06 37.36
CA SER A 158 10.62 -11.50 38.43
C SER A 158 11.96 -10.74 38.39
N LEU A 159 12.53 -10.51 37.19
CA LEU A 159 13.75 -9.72 37.05
C LEU A 159 13.55 -8.26 37.48
N SER A 160 12.41 -7.65 37.12
CA SER A 160 12.05 -6.29 37.58
C SER A 160 11.92 -6.21 39.11
N THR A 161 11.42 -7.27 39.76
CA THR A 161 11.33 -7.37 41.23
C THR A 161 12.73 -7.47 41.86
N ILE A 162 13.61 -8.31 41.32
CA ILE A 162 15.00 -8.47 41.79
C ILE A 162 15.79 -7.17 41.63
N VAL A 163 15.67 -6.48 40.49
CA VAL A 163 16.30 -5.18 40.25
C VAL A 163 15.75 -4.11 41.21
N GLY A 164 14.45 -4.17 41.54
CA GLY A 164 13.85 -3.33 42.57
C GLY A 164 14.47 -3.53 43.96
N GLN A 165 14.65 -4.80 44.37
CA GLN A 165 15.31 -5.16 45.63
C GLN A 165 16.78 -4.70 45.66
N GLN A 166 17.55 -5.00 44.60
CA GLN A 166 18.95 -4.57 44.48
C GLN A 166 19.11 -3.05 44.55
N LYS A 167 18.17 -2.29 43.94
CA LYS A 167 18.16 -0.83 44.00
C LYS A 167 17.96 -0.30 45.43
N GLU A 168 17.12 -0.96 46.23
CA GLU A 168 16.88 -0.57 47.62
C GLU A 168 18.10 -0.93 48.50
N SER A 169 18.70 -2.11 48.34
CA SER A 169 19.94 -2.46 49.05
C SER A 169 21.13 -1.56 48.68
N LEU A 170 21.20 -1.08 47.43
CA LEU A 170 22.20 -0.06 47.04
C LEU A 170 21.93 1.32 47.66
N LYS A 171 20.67 1.64 47.98
CA LYS A 171 20.28 2.86 48.68
C LYS A 171 20.58 2.76 50.18
N GLU A 172 20.34 1.60 50.79
CA GLU A 172 20.76 1.28 52.17
C GLU A 172 22.28 1.36 52.33
N LEU A 173 23.04 0.71 51.43
CA LEU A 173 24.51 0.78 51.39
C LEU A 173 25.01 2.23 51.22
N ARG A 174 24.38 3.02 50.35
CA ARG A 174 24.72 4.44 50.18
C ARG A 174 24.45 5.25 51.45
N GLN A 175 23.36 4.97 52.16
CA GLN A 175 23.05 5.64 53.43
C GLN A 175 24.07 5.27 54.52
N CYS A 176 24.45 4.00 54.61
CA CYS A 176 25.48 3.51 55.54
C CYS A 176 26.88 4.08 55.25
N ALA A 177 27.26 4.17 53.97
CA ALA A 177 28.49 4.85 53.55
C ALA A 177 28.44 6.36 53.86
N GLY A 178 27.26 6.98 53.73
CA GLY A 178 27.01 8.37 54.11
C GLY A 178 27.24 8.61 55.61
N SER A 179 26.65 7.80 56.49
CA SER A 179 26.89 7.89 57.93
C SER A 179 28.35 7.60 58.29
N PHE A 180 28.98 6.58 57.71
CA PHE A 180 30.40 6.30 57.97
C PHE A 180 31.31 7.47 57.55
N THR A 181 30.99 8.16 56.46
CA THR A 181 31.70 9.37 56.02
C THR A 181 31.47 10.52 57.01
N GLN A 182 30.23 10.72 57.46
CA GLN A 182 29.87 11.72 58.48
C GLN A 182 30.66 11.47 59.78
N ASP A 183 30.66 10.24 60.29
CA ASP A 183 31.34 9.83 61.51
C ASP A 183 32.86 10.06 61.38
N THR A 184 33.46 9.62 60.26
CA THR A 184 34.88 9.86 59.95
C THR A 184 35.23 11.34 59.95
N VAL A 185 34.39 12.20 59.35
CA VAL A 185 34.59 13.66 59.37
C VAL A 185 34.52 14.20 60.79
N THR A 186 33.57 13.77 61.63
CA THR A 186 33.50 14.23 63.03
C THR A 186 34.70 13.79 63.87
N GLN A 187 35.22 12.58 63.66
CA GLN A 187 36.43 12.09 64.33
C GLN A 187 37.67 12.87 63.90
N MET A 188 37.81 13.17 62.61
CA MET A 188 38.91 14.00 62.08
C MET A 188 38.85 15.44 62.59
N GLU A 189 37.65 16.02 62.69
CA GLU A 189 37.46 17.38 63.23
C GLU A 189 37.74 17.42 64.75
N ALA A 190 37.39 16.37 65.50
CA ALA A 190 37.75 16.22 66.91
C ALA A 190 39.26 16.07 67.12
N ALA A 191 39.93 15.20 66.35
CA ALA A 191 41.38 15.02 66.40
C ALA A 191 42.13 16.32 66.06
N LYS A 192 41.69 17.03 65.03
CA LYS A 192 42.16 18.37 64.63
C LYS A 192 42.04 19.42 65.75
N ASN A 193 40.99 19.36 66.57
CA ASN A 193 40.82 20.25 67.71
C ASN A 193 41.72 19.85 68.90
N GLY A 194 41.84 18.54 69.21
CA GLY A 194 42.81 18.06 70.21
C GLY A 194 44.26 18.40 69.88
N VAL A 195 44.64 18.40 68.58
CA VAL A 195 45.95 18.88 68.13
C VAL A 195 46.12 20.38 68.39
N LYS A 196 45.10 21.22 68.17
CA LYS A 196 45.17 22.66 68.50
C LYS A 196 45.36 22.89 70.01
N GLU A 197 44.61 22.16 70.84
CA GLU A 197 44.71 22.24 72.30
C GLU A 197 46.10 21.84 72.79
N MET A 198 46.66 20.74 72.25
CA MET A 198 48.03 20.31 72.51
C MET A 198 49.06 21.37 72.07
N CYS A 199 48.91 21.96 70.87
CA CYS A 199 49.79 23.05 70.42
C CYS A 199 49.69 24.30 71.30
N ALA A 200 48.50 24.64 71.81
CA ALA A 200 48.32 25.75 72.74
C ALA A 200 48.98 25.48 74.10
N GLY A 201 48.89 24.25 74.62
CA GLY A 201 49.62 23.82 75.82
C GLY A 201 51.13 23.94 75.67
N ILE A 202 51.68 23.39 74.58
CA ILE A 202 53.12 23.48 74.26
C ILE A 202 53.58 24.95 74.11
N HIS A 203 52.72 25.83 73.59
CA HIS A 203 53.02 27.26 73.49
C HIS A 203 53.09 27.95 74.87
N ALA A 204 52.16 27.64 75.78
CA ALA A 204 52.18 28.16 77.15
C ALA A 204 53.38 27.62 77.96
N ASP A 205 53.73 26.34 77.79
CA ASP A 205 54.95 25.76 78.37
C ASP A 205 56.21 26.48 77.85
N TYR A 206 56.26 26.78 76.54
CA TYR A 206 57.35 27.55 75.93
C TYR A 206 57.45 28.98 76.51
N GLU A 207 56.34 29.70 76.66
CA GLU A 207 56.33 31.02 77.30
C GLU A 207 56.78 30.96 78.77
N GLY A 208 56.40 29.90 79.50
CA GLY A 208 56.85 29.64 80.86
C GLY A 208 58.37 29.36 80.96
N VAL A 209 58.92 28.61 80.00
CA VAL A 209 60.38 28.38 79.90
C VAL A 209 61.12 29.65 79.51
N GLN A 210 60.60 30.44 78.54
CA GLN A 210 61.20 31.71 78.14
C GLN A 210 61.20 32.74 79.28
N SER A 211 60.14 32.78 80.09
CA SER A 211 60.07 33.62 81.30
C SER A 211 61.12 33.22 82.34
N ARG A 212 61.33 31.91 82.55
CA ARG A 212 62.38 31.38 83.43
C ARG A 212 63.79 31.65 82.89
N LEU A 213 63.97 31.68 81.57
CA LEU A 213 65.23 32.04 80.93
C LEU A 213 65.63 33.49 81.26
N GLN A 214 64.69 34.44 81.15
CA GLN A 214 64.94 35.84 81.54
C GLN A 214 65.32 36.00 83.03
N CYS A 215 64.72 35.21 83.93
CA CYS A 215 65.14 35.20 85.34
C CYS A 215 66.58 34.72 85.50
N LEU A 216 66.98 33.65 84.78
CA LEU A 216 68.34 33.11 84.81
C LEU A 216 69.36 34.05 84.15
N GLU A 217 68.97 34.82 83.12
CA GLU A 217 69.82 35.87 82.53
C GLU A 217 70.10 37.01 83.53
N MET A 218 69.12 37.37 84.37
CA MET A 218 69.34 38.31 85.49
C MET A 218 70.28 37.73 86.57
N GLU A 219 70.14 36.46 86.94
CA GLU A 219 71.08 35.80 87.88
C GLU A 219 72.50 35.67 87.30
N HIS A 220 72.61 35.41 85.99
CA HIS A 220 73.88 35.40 85.28
C HIS A 220 74.55 36.78 85.30
N MET A 221 73.80 37.87 85.14
CA MET A 221 74.33 39.24 85.22
C MET A 221 74.91 39.55 86.61
N VAL A 222 74.24 39.12 87.69
CA VAL A 222 74.73 39.31 89.07
C VAL A 222 75.97 38.46 89.35
N THR A 223 75.98 37.19 88.94
CA THR A 223 77.12 36.27 89.17
C THR A 223 78.35 36.58 88.30
N THR A 224 78.17 37.18 87.12
CA THR A 224 79.28 37.67 86.28
C THR A 224 80.12 38.75 86.98
N GLN A 225 79.51 39.57 87.84
CA GLN A 225 80.23 40.65 88.54
C GLN A 225 81.07 40.17 89.73
N ALA A 226 80.87 38.93 90.22
CA ALA A 226 81.61 38.35 91.33
C ALA A 226 82.90 37.61 90.92
N ASN A 227 82.95 37.01 89.72
CA ASN A 227 84.00 36.09 89.29
C ASN A 227 85.29 36.79 88.76
N LYS A 228 85.74 37.87 89.41
CA LYS A 228 86.91 38.67 88.97
C LYS A 228 88.19 38.49 89.81
N SER A 229 88.21 37.56 90.77
CA SER A 229 89.35 37.38 91.71
C SER A 229 89.95 35.96 91.76
N LEU A 230 89.47 35.01 90.95
CA LEU A 230 89.95 33.61 90.94
C LEU A 230 90.51 33.13 89.60
N THR A 231 90.56 33.99 88.58
CA THR A 231 90.85 33.65 87.17
C THR A 231 92.35 33.58 86.81
N ASP A 232 93.24 33.76 87.79
CA ASP A 232 94.71 33.78 87.59
C ASP A 232 95.43 32.48 88.00
N LYS A 233 94.72 31.43 88.45
CA LYS A 233 95.32 30.14 88.82
C LYS A 233 94.97 28.95 87.92
N LEU A 234 94.00 29.09 87.01
CA LEU A 234 93.60 28.02 86.07
C LEU A 234 94.22 28.14 84.67
N ARG A 235 94.95 29.23 84.38
CA ARG A 235 95.47 29.58 83.03
C ARG A 235 96.72 28.80 82.59
N SER A 236 97.04 27.65 83.20
CA SER A 236 98.38 27.05 83.09
C SER A 236 98.51 25.72 82.33
N GLN A 237 97.44 24.94 82.10
CA GLN A 237 97.60 23.55 81.61
C GLN A 237 96.59 23.03 80.56
N GLU A 238 95.41 23.62 80.39
CA GLU A 238 94.36 22.99 79.55
C GLU A 238 94.29 23.44 78.08
N GLU A 239 95.17 24.34 77.65
CA GLU A 239 95.15 24.95 76.30
C GLU A 239 95.86 24.09 75.22
N LYS A 240 96.10 22.79 75.48
CA LYS A 240 96.86 21.90 74.57
C LYS A 240 96.11 20.65 74.08
N THR A 241 94.89 20.39 74.55
CA THR A 241 94.16 19.14 74.26
C THR A 241 92.79 19.31 73.59
N LYS A 242 92.34 20.54 73.29
CA LYS A 242 90.99 20.80 72.70
C LYS A 242 90.95 20.96 71.17
N ASN A 243 92.08 21.16 70.50
CA ASN A 243 92.12 21.52 69.06
C ASN A 243 92.16 20.35 68.06
N LEU A 244 91.94 19.10 68.50
CA LEU A 244 91.84 17.93 67.61
C LEU A 244 90.46 17.27 67.59
N GLN A 245 89.68 17.37 68.68
CA GLN A 245 88.36 16.74 68.79
C GLN A 245 87.34 17.28 67.76
N HIS A 246 87.39 18.58 67.47
CA HIS A 246 86.35 19.29 66.71
C HIS A 246 86.20 18.84 65.24
N CYS A 247 87.23 18.23 64.65
CA CYS A 247 87.16 17.75 63.25
C CYS A 247 86.56 16.34 63.13
N GLU A 248 86.58 15.52 64.17
CA GLU A 248 85.98 14.18 64.15
C GLU A 248 84.45 14.24 64.22
N ASP A 249 83.91 15.15 65.03
CA ASP A 249 82.46 15.38 65.16
C ASP A 249 81.82 15.90 63.86
N GLN A 250 82.55 16.69 63.05
CA GLN A 250 82.07 17.17 61.75
C GLN A 250 82.07 16.07 60.68
N MET A 251 83.03 15.15 60.70
CA MET A 251 83.08 13.99 59.80
C MET A 251 81.91 13.03 60.05
N THR A 252 81.64 12.70 61.31
CA THR A 252 80.54 11.79 61.67
C THR A 252 79.17 12.36 61.31
N SER A 253 78.95 13.66 61.51
CA SER A 253 77.72 14.36 61.10
C SER A 253 77.45 14.31 59.59
N LEU A 254 78.49 14.35 58.76
CA LEU A 254 78.35 14.25 57.29
C LEU A 254 78.09 12.81 56.85
N GLU A 255 78.70 11.80 57.48
CA GLU A 255 78.39 10.40 57.22
C GLU A 255 76.94 10.04 57.56
N THR A 256 76.41 10.52 58.69
CA THR A 256 75.01 10.26 59.06
C THR A 256 74.05 10.88 58.07
N HIS A 257 74.32 12.11 57.59
CA HIS A 257 73.45 12.76 56.62
C HIS A 257 73.51 12.09 55.23
N ASN A 258 74.68 11.57 54.82
CA ASN A 258 74.80 10.77 53.60
C ASN A 258 73.99 9.46 53.70
N LYS A 259 73.99 8.80 54.87
CA LYS A 259 73.18 7.61 55.16
C LYS A 259 71.67 7.92 55.12
N GLU A 260 71.23 9.07 55.64
CA GLU A 260 69.84 9.53 55.50
C GLU A 260 69.43 9.81 54.04
N LEU A 261 70.30 10.47 53.26
CA LEU A 261 70.03 10.79 51.86
C LEU A 261 69.96 9.52 51.01
N GLN A 262 70.83 8.53 51.28
CA GLN A 262 70.76 7.21 50.66
C GLN A 262 69.46 6.46 51.03
N ALA A 263 69.01 6.55 52.29
CA ALA A 263 67.74 5.96 52.71
C ALA A 263 66.54 6.60 51.97
N LYS A 264 66.50 7.94 51.91
CA LYS A 264 65.46 8.70 51.18
C LYS A 264 65.49 8.42 49.67
N LEU A 265 66.68 8.23 49.07
CA LEU A 265 66.81 7.83 47.67
C LEU A 265 66.23 6.43 47.42
N ASN A 266 66.55 5.46 48.29
CA ASN A 266 66.03 4.10 48.20
C ASN A 266 64.49 4.07 48.41
N GLU A 267 63.95 4.88 49.32
CA GLU A 267 62.51 5.00 49.55
C GLU A 267 61.79 5.60 48.32
N CYS A 268 62.32 6.68 47.74
CA CYS A 268 61.81 7.25 46.49
C CYS A 268 61.88 6.25 45.32
N GLN A 269 62.91 5.39 45.25
CA GLN A 269 62.96 4.30 44.27
C GLN A 269 61.88 3.23 44.52
N GLY A 270 61.62 2.87 45.78
CA GLY A 270 60.53 1.97 46.16
C GLY A 270 59.15 2.51 45.75
N GLN A 271 58.86 3.77 46.08
CA GLN A 271 57.63 4.45 45.68
C GLN A 271 57.50 4.56 44.14
N LEU A 272 58.61 4.74 43.41
CA LEU A 272 58.62 4.77 41.95
C LEU A 272 58.32 3.40 41.32
N GLU A 273 58.90 2.31 41.84
CA GLU A 273 58.56 0.95 41.38
C GLU A 273 57.13 0.53 41.77
N GLU A 274 56.64 0.94 42.94
CA GLU A 274 55.24 0.71 43.33
C GLU A 274 54.26 1.46 42.40
N ALA A 275 54.56 2.72 42.06
CA ALA A 275 53.79 3.49 41.10
C ALA A 275 53.85 2.88 39.68
N ARG A 276 55.01 2.36 39.25
CA ARG A 276 55.17 1.61 38.00
C ARG A 276 54.35 0.32 38.00
N SER A 277 54.34 -0.41 39.11
CA SER A 277 53.54 -1.63 39.30
C SER A 277 52.04 -1.35 39.16
N LYS A 278 51.53 -0.35 39.91
CA LYS A 278 50.14 0.11 39.84
C LYS A 278 49.76 0.60 38.44
N SER A 279 50.64 1.32 37.75
CA SER A 279 50.43 1.78 36.37
C SER A 279 50.31 0.61 35.37
N ARG A 280 51.18 -0.41 35.49
CA ARG A 280 51.07 -1.64 34.67
C ARG A 280 49.75 -2.37 34.90
N GLN A 281 49.33 -2.50 36.17
CA GLN A 281 48.05 -3.13 36.50
C GLN A 281 46.86 -2.38 35.87
N VAL A 282 46.77 -1.06 36.03
CA VAL A 282 45.70 -0.24 35.43
C VAL A 282 45.72 -0.34 33.90
N THR A 283 46.90 -0.43 33.28
CA THR A 283 47.01 -0.65 31.83
C THR A 283 46.41 -1.99 31.41
N MET A 284 46.71 -3.08 32.13
CA MET A 284 46.15 -4.40 31.86
C MET A 284 44.62 -4.43 32.05
N GLU A 285 44.10 -3.76 33.07
CA GLU A 285 42.66 -3.62 33.30
C GLU A 285 41.98 -2.84 32.16
N VAL A 286 42.58 -1.74 31.69
CA VAL A 286 42.08 -0.96 30.53
C VAL A 286 42.10 -1.78 29.23
N GLU A 287 43.09 -2.64 29.02
CA GLU A 287 43.14 -3.57 27.88
C GLU A 287 42.09 -4.69 27.99
N GLN A 288 41.83 -5.19 29.19
CA GLN A 288 40.77 -6.16 29.46
C GLN A 288 39.38 -5.55 29.19
N PHE A 289 39.12 -4.33 29.67
CA PHE A 289 37.89 -3.61 29.36
C PHE A 289 37.75 -3.30 27.87
N HIS A 290 38.84 -2.95 27.16
CA HIS A 290 38.81 -2.81 25.70
C HIS A 290 38.40 -4.10 24.97
N LYS A 291 38.89 -5.26 25.41
CA LYS A 291 38.46 -6.56 24.84
C LYS A 291 36.99 -6.85 25.12
N GLN A 292 36.50 -6.55 26.33
CA GLN A 292 35.09 -6.70 26.69
C GLN A 292 34.18 -5.74 25.91
N ILE A 293 34.59 -4.49 25.70
CA ILE A 293 33.85 -3.52 24.88
C ILE A 293 33.76 -4.00 23.44
N ARG A 294 34.87 -4.45 22.83
CA ARG A 294 34.86 -5.00 21.46
C ARG A 294 33.90 -6.17 21.32
N THR A 295 34.01 -7.20 22.17
CA THR A 295 33.10 -8.36 22.08
C THR A 295 31.64 -8.00 22.34
N LYS A 296 31.34 -6.98 23.17
CA LYS A 296 29.96 -6.47 23.32
C LYS A 296 29.48 -5.62 22.15
N THR A 297 30.37 -4.91 21.43
CA THR A 297 30.03 -4.31 20.14
C THR A 297 29.73 -5.38 19.10
N ASP A 298 30.57 -6.42 18.99
CA ASP A 298 30.39 -7.53 18.04
C ASP A 298 29.06 -8.28 18.29
N GLU A 299 28.75 -8.57 19.56
CA GLU A 299 27.45 -9.14 19.96
C GLU A 299 26.26 -8.23 19.59
N LEU A 300 26.38 -6.93 19.78
CA LEU A 300 25.32 -5.96 19.44
C LEU A 300 25.13 -5.84 17.92
N GLU A 301 26.20 -5.84 17.13
CA GLU A 301 26.12 -5.79 15.67
C GLU A 301 25.46 -7.05 15.09
N GLU A 302 25.79 -8.23 15.60
CA GLU A 302 25.17 -9.47 15.12
C GLU A 302 23.71 -9.59 15.57
N MET A 303 23.36 -9.19 16.81
CA MET A 303 21.96 -9.09 17.25
C MET A 303 21.17 -8.07 16.42
N SER A 304 21.81 -6.97 15.99
CA SER A 304 21.19 -5.97 15.11
C SER A 304 20.95 -6.52 13.70
N ARG A 305 21.94 -7.24 13.12
CA ARG A 305 21.79 -7.98 11.85
C ARG A 305 20.68 -9.03 11.93
N GLN A 306 20.64 -9.83 12.98
CA GLN A 306 19.62 -10.86 13.16
C GLN A 306 18.21 -10.25 13.26
N LYS A 307 18.06 -9.14 13.98
CA LYS A 307 16.81 -8.37 14.05
C LYS A 307 16.42 -7.75 12.70
N GLN A 308 17.38 -7.21 11.94
CA GLN A 308 17.13 -6.69 10.60
C GLN A 308 16.70 -7.79 9.62
N LYS A 309 17.31 -8.97 9.71
CA LYS A 309 16.94 -10.16 8.92
C LYS A 309 15.52 -10.66 9.26
N GLN A 310 15.15 -10.69 10.55
CA GLN A 310 13.77 -10.97 10.97
C GLN A 310 12.79 -9.91 10.45
N ALA A 311 13.15 -8.62 10.50
CA ALA A 311 12.31 -7.55 9.97
C ALA A 311 12.05 -7.72 8.46
N GLN A 312 13.10 -8.01 7.68
CA GLN A 312 12.99 -8.31 6.25
C GLN A 312 12.11 -9.54 5.98
N GLN A 313 12.28 -10.63 6.75
CA GLN A 313 11.43 -11.82 6.63
C GLN A 313 9.95 -11.51 6.96
N SER A 314 9.68 -10.68 7.98
CA SER A 314 8.32 -10.27 8.32
C SER A 314 7.68 -9.35 7.27
N ASP A 315 8.45 -8.46 6.64
CA ASP A 315 8.00 -7.58 5.56
C ASP A 315 7.67 -8.38 4.28
N VAL A 316 8.45 -9.41 3.95
CA VAL A 316 8.12 -10.36 2.86
C VAL A 316 6.84 -11.14 3.17
N ALA A 317 6.68 -11.65 4.40
CA ALA A 317 5.47 -12.37 4.80
C ALA A 317 4.21 -11.46 4.79
N LEU A 318 4.34 -10.21 5.24
CA LEU A 318 3.26 -9.22 5.19
C LEU A 318 2.87 -8.90 3.73
N LYS A 319 3.83 -8.77 2.81
CA LYS A 319 3.56 -8.56 1.38
C LYS A 319 2.89 -9.76 0.71
N GLN A 320 3.23 -10.98 1.14
CA GLN A 320 2.54 -12.20 0.69
C GLN A 320 1.08 -12.23 1.18
N LEU A 321 0.83 -11.84 2.44
CA LEU A 321 -0.53 -11.74 2.99
C LEU A 321 -1.36 -10.61 2.35
N ASP A 322 -0.78 -9.44 2.10
CA ASP A 322 -1.46 -8.33 1.41
C ASP A 322 -1.88 -8.73 -0.02
N ASN A 323 -1.00 -9.43 -0.75
CA ASN A 323 -1.33 -9.97 -2.07
C ASN A 323 -2.45 -11.03 -2.02
N GLN A 324 -2.43 -11.93 -1.02
CA GLN A 324 -3.50 -12.91 -0.83
C GLN A 324 -4.84 -12.26 -0.46
N LEU A 325 -4.83 -11.22 0.39
CA LEU A 325 -6.03 -10.44 0.73
C LEU A 325 -6.61 -9.76 -0.52
N ARG A 326 -5.79 -9.05 -1.31
CA ARG A 326 -6.22 -8.44 -2.58
C ARG A 326 -6.80 -9.46 -3.56
N GLN A 327 -6.20 -10.65 -3.64
CA GLN A 327 -6.73 -11.73 -4.47
C GLN A 327 -8.12 -12.16 -3.98
N LYS A 328 -8.30 -12.38 -2.67
CA LYS A 328 -9.58 -12.79 -2.08
C LYS A 328 -10.65 -11.71 -2.13
N GLU A 329 -10.27 -10.43 -2.09
CA GLU A 329 -11.17 -9.30 -2.42
C GLU A 329 -11.61 -9.33 -3.89
N GLY A 330 -10.69 -9.61 -4.81
CA GLY A 330 -11.00 -9.80 -6.24
C GLY A 330 -11.95 -10.98 -6.51
N GLU A 331 -11.71 -12.11 -5.86
CA GLU A 331 -12.61 -13.27 -5.90
C GLU A 331 -13.99 -12.92 -5.31
N LEU A 332 -14.03 -12.31 -4.12
CA LEU A 332 -15.28 -11.91 -3.44
C LEU A 332 -16.13 -10.93 -4.27
N THR A 333 -15.51 -9.90 -4.86
CA THR A 333 -16.24 -8.96 -5.73
C THR A 333 -16.73 -9.61 -7.02
N THR A 334 -16.10 -10.70 -7.46
CA THR A 334 -16.57 -11.51 -8.60
C THR A 334 -17.78 -12.35 -8.21
N VAL A 335 -17.76 -13.02 -7.06
CA VAL A 335 -18.91 -13.78 -6.52
C VAL A 335 -20.10 -12.85 -6.23
N GLN A 336 -19.87 -11.65 -5.69
CA GLN A 336 -20.93 -10.65 -5.48
C GLN A 336 -21.61 -10.22 -6.80
N LYS A 337 -20.85 -10.05 -7.89
CA LYS A 337 -21.42 -9.77 -9.22
C LYS A 337 -22.22 -10.96 -9.75
N GLN A 338 -21.75 -12.19 -9.55
CA GLN A 338 -22.46 -13.41 -9.94
C GLN A 338 -23.79 -13.55 -9.17
N LEU A 339 -23.79 -13.38 -7.84
CA LEU A 339 -24.98 -13.39 -7.00
C LEU A 339 -26.00 -12.34 -7.47
N LYS A 340 -25.58 -11.08 -7.68
CA LYS A 340 -26.47 -10.01 -8.16
C LYS A 340 -27.06 -10.30 -9.54
N ASN A 341 -26.31 -10.97 -10.42
CA ASN A 341 -26.83 -11.44 -11.71
C ASN A 341 -27.83 -12.59 -11.57
N LEU A 342 -27.63 -13.51 -10.61
CA LEU A 342 -28.58 -14.59 -10.31
C LEU A 342 -29.86 -14.05 -9.68
N GLU A 343 -29.78 -13.11 -8.74
CA GLU A 343 -30.95 -12.40 -8.20
C GLU A 343 -31.76 -11.71 -9.30
N ASN A 344 -31.09 -11.03 -10.24
CA ASN A 344 -31.77 -10.34 -11.33
C ASN A 344 -32.48 -11.31 -12.28
N LYS A 345 -31.86 -12.46 -12.59
CA LYS A 345 -32.50 -13.55 -13.34
C LYS A 345 -33.69 -14.13 -12.58
N HIS A 346 -33.59 -14.31 -11.26
CA HIS A 346 -34.68 -14.79 -10.43
C HIS A 346 -35.88 -13.82 -10.47
N ARG A 347 -35.65 -12.53 -10.22
CA ARG A 347 -36.65 -11.45 -10.34
C ARG A 347 -37.29 -11.32 -11.72
N GLU A 348 -36.65 -11.82 -12.76
CA GLU A 348 -37.19 -11.85 -14.12
C GLU A 348 -38.04 -13.10 -14.36
N VAL A 349 -37.61 -14.26 -13.86
CA VAL A 349 -38.43 -15.49 -13.85
C VAL A 349 -39.69 -15.32 -13.01
N GLU A 350 -39.59 -14.71 -11.82
CA GLU A 350 -40.75 -14.39 -10.96
C GLU A 350 -41.78 -13.52 -11.70
N ARG A 351 -41.34 -12.48 -12.42
CA ARG A 351 -42.23 -11.64 -13.24
C ARG A 351 -42.89 -12.45 -14.36
N ARG A 352 -42.11 -13.15 -15.19
CA ARG A 352 -42.64 -13.99 -16.27
C ARG A 352 -43.64 -15.03 -15.75
N GLN A 353 -43.42 -15.58 -14.56
CA GLN A 353 -44.32 -16.56 -13.96
C GLN A 353 -45.59 -15.93 -13.38
N ALA A 354 -45.54 -14.68 -12.91
CA ALA A 354 -46.72 -13.90 -12.59
C ALA A 354 -47.53 -13.52 -13.85
N ASP A 355 -46.85 -13.11 -14.92
CA ASP A 355 -47.47 -12.80 -16.22
C ASP A 355 -48.21 -14.03 -16.79
N ILE A 356 -47.57 -15.21 -16.76
CA ILE A 356 -48.17 -16.49 -17.16
C ILE A 356 -49.34 -16.86 -16.24
N ALA A 357 -49.24 -16.65 -14.93
CA ALA A 357 -50.34 -16.92 -14.00
C ALA A 357 -51.55 -16.02 -14.29
N GLN A 358 -51.34 -14.74 -14.58
CA GLN A 358 -52.39 -13.81 -15.00
C GLN A 358 -53.04 -14.24 -16.32
N GLN A 359 -52.24 -14.60 -17.34
CA GLN A 359 -52.77 -15.08 -18.62
C GLN A 359 -53.59 -16.36 -18.46
N ASN A 360 -53.13 -17.30 -17.64
CA ASN A 360 -53.87 -18.53 -17.34
C ASN A 360 -55.22 -18.24 -16.64
N VAL A 361 -55.28 -17.25 -15.75
CA VAL A 361 -56.54 -16.82 -15.12
C VAL A 361 -57.49 -16.20 -16.14
N LEU A 362 -56.99 -15.37 -17.06
CA LEU A 362 -57.81 -14.78 -18.13
C LEU A 362 -58.40 -15.87 -19.03
N SER A 363 -57.57 -16.77 -19.57
CA SER A 363 -58.07 -17.83 -20.46
C SER A 363 -58.89 -18.91 -19.75
N ALA A 364 -58.71 -19.13 -18.44
CA ALA A 364 -59.62 -19.94 -17.64
C ALA A 364 -60.99 -19.27 -17.39
N ASN A 365 -61.06 -17.93 -17.45
CA ASN A 365 -62.33 -17.20 -17.45
C ASN A 365 -63.00 -17.25 -18.83
N GLU A 366 -62.26 -16.95 -19.91
CA GLU A 366 -62.75 -17.06 -21.29
C GLU A 366 -63.34 -18.45 -21.57
N ALA A 367 -62.66 -19.52 -21.15
CA ALA A 367 -63.15 -20.89 -21.28
C ALA A 367 -64.43 -21.18 -20.46
N ARG A 368 -64.63 -20.51 -19.32
CA ARG A 368 -65.86 -20.62 -18.51
C ARG A 368 -67.01 -19.90 -19.19
N ASP A 369 -66.79 -18.67 -19.62
CA ASP A 369 -67.81 -17.81 -20.24
C ASP A 369 -68.30 -18.44 -21.57
N LEU A 370 -67.40 -19.07 -22.32
CA LEU A 370 -67.72 -19.90 -23.48
C LEU A 370 -68.52 -21.15 -23.11
N LYS A 371 -68.17 -21.85 -22.02
CA LYS A 371 -68.91 -23.03 -21.54
C LYS A 371 -70.33 -22.68 -21.10
N GLU A 372 -70.50 -21.60 -20.33
CA GLU A 372 -71.81 -21.11 -19.91
C GLU A 372 -72.66 -20.65 -21.12
N SER A 373 -72.02 -20.11 -22.16
CA SER A 373 -72.68 -19.74 -23.41
C SER A 373 -73.11 -20.97 -24.23
N LEU A 374 -72.30 -22.03 -24.24
CA LEU A 374 -72.65 -23.30 -24.84
C LEU A 374 -73.78 -24.02 -24.08
N GLU A 375 -73.80 -23.96 -22.75
CA GLU A 375 -74.87 -24.53 -21.93
C GLU A 375 -76.20 -23.77 -22.11
N ARG A 376 -76.17 -22.43 -22.21
CA ARG A 376 -77.34 -21.62 -22.61
C ARG A 376 -77.86 -22.01 -24.00
N ALA A 377 -77.01 -21.99 -25.02
CA ALA A 377 -77.40 -22.34 -26.39
C ALA A 377 -77.94 -23.77 -26.53
N ARG A 378 -77.44 -24.72 -25.73
CA ARG A 378 -78.01 -26.09 -25.64
C ARG A 378 -79.42 -26.08 -25.04
N GLY A 379 -79.65 -25.28 -24.00
CA GLY A 379 -80.98 -25.08 -23.41
C GLY A 379 -81.97 -24.49 -24.43
N ASP A 380 -81.56 -23.46 -25.17
CA ASP A 380 -82.37 -22.82 -26.20
C ASP A 380 -82.73 -23.80 -27.34
N VAL A 381 -81.76 -24.60 -27.81
CA VAL A 381 -81.99 -25.66 -28.80
C VAL A 381 -82.96 -26.72 -28.29
N GLU A 382 -82.88 -27.12 -27.02
CA GLU A 382 -83.79 -28.11 -26.45
C GLU A 382 -85.20 -27.53 -26.26
N ALA A 383 -85.33 -26.26 -25.87
CA ALA A 383 -86.62 -25.56 -25.82
C ALA A 383 -87.28 -25.53 -27.21
N LEU A 384 -86.53 -25.14 -28.26
CA LEU A 384 -87.01 -25.09 -29.64
C LEU A 384 -87.41 -26.48 -30.19
N LYS A 385 -86.75 -27.56 -29.77
CA LYS A 385 -87.21 -28.93 -30.08
C LYS A 385 -88.58 -29.22 -29.44
N ASN A 386 -88.75 -28.92 -28.15
CA ASN A 386 -90.00 -29.14 -27.44
C ASN A 386 -91.15 -28.30 -28.02
N GLU A 387 -90.89 -27.05 -28.41
CA GLU A 387 -91.84 -26.21 -29.16
C GLU A 387 -92.19 -26.81 -30.53
N ARG A 388 -91.20 -27.32 -31.27
CA ARG A 388 -91.43 -28.00 -32.55
C ARG A 388 -92.24 -29.28 -32.39
N GLU A 389 -91.98 -30.09 -31.37
CA GLU A 389 -92.70 -31.34 -31.13
C GLU A 389 -94.15 -31.10 -30.65
N THR A 390 -94.37 -30.13 -29.76
CA THR A 390 -95.73 -29.72 -29.38
C THR A 390 -96.51 -29.10 -30.54
N MET A 391 -95.85 -28.31 -31.40
CA MET A 391 -96.45 -27.81 -32.65
C MET A 391 -96.81 -28.96 -33.61
N ILE A 392 -95.93 -29.96 -33.79
CA ILE A 392 -96.19 -31.14 -34.61
C ILE A 392 -97.38 -31.94 -34.05
N ALA A 393 -97.45 -32.16 -32.74
CA ALA A 393 -98.58 -32.86 -32.11
C ALA A 393 -99.91 -32.08 -32.28
N ALA A 394 -99.89 -30.76 -32.16
CA ALA A 394 -101.04 -29.91 -32.43
C ALA A 394 -101.47 -29.94 -33.91
N HIS A 395 -100.52 -29.91 -34.85
CA HIS A 395 -100.78 -30.04 -36.28
C HIS A 395 -101.33 -31.42 -36.65
N GLN A 396 -100.78 -32.51 -36.10
CA GLN A 396 -101.30 -33.87 -36.28
C GLN A 396 -102.74 -33.99 -35.78
N SER A 397 -103.01 -33.49 -34.56
CA SER A 397 -104.36 -33.44 -33.99
C SER A 397 -105.33 -32.67 -34.91
N ARG A 398 -104.91 -31.50 -35.41
CA ARG A 398 -105.71 -30.68 -36.33
C ARG A 398 -105.91 -31.34 -37.70
N ILE A 399 -104.94 -32.09 -38.21
CA ILE A 399 -105.07 -32.87 -39.44
C ILE A 399 -106.11 -33.97 -39.26
N GLU A 400 -106.15 -34.63 -38.10
CA GLU A 400 -107.14 -35.69 -37.83
C GLU A 400 -108.55 -35.11 -37.57
N GLU A 401 -108.68 -33.98 -36.88
CA GLU A 401 -109.92 -33.21 -36.81
C GLU A 401 -110.44 -32.85 -38.22
N LEU A 402 -109.55 -32.37 -39.09
CA LEU A 402 -109.90 -32.00 -40.46
C LEU A 402 -110.33 -33.23 -41.26
N ARG A 403 -109.58 -34.33 -41.21
CA ARG A 403 -109.94 -35.63 -41.83
C ARG A 403 -111.32 -36.10 -41.38
N GLU A 404 -111.61 -36.05 -40.08
CA GLU A 404 -112.92 -36.46 -39.55
C GLU A 404 -114.04 -35.45 -39.88
N SER A 405 -113.71 -34.17 -40.09
CA SER A 405 -114.65 -33.19 -40.66
C SER A 405 -114.90 -33.43 -42.16
N PHE A 406 -113.88 -33.91 -42.90
CA PHE A 406 -114.00 -34.25 -44.31
C PHE A 406 -114.77 -35.56 -44.51
N LYS A 407 -114.59 -36.60 -43.68
CA LYS A 407 -115.45 -37.80 -43.70
C LYS A 407 -116.93 -37.42 -43.57
N ARG A 408 -117.26 -36.58 -42.57
CA ARG A 408 -118.63 -36.08 -42.36
C ARG A 408 -119.14 -35.28 -43.56
N LYS A 409 -118.37 -34.30 -44.06
CA LYS A 409 -118.76 -33.49 -45.22
C LYS A 409 -118.89 -34.30 -46.53
N MET A 410 -118.10 -35.35 -46.71
CA MET A 410 -118.21 -36.25 -47.87
C MET A 410 -119.48 -37.12 -47.78
N ALA A 411 -119.93 -37.48 -46.57
CA ALA A 411 -121.23 -38.12 -46.36
C ALA A 411 -122.43 -37.16 -46.53
N GLU A 412 -122.21 -35.84 -46.38
CA GLU A 412 -123.23 -34.79 -46.54
C GLU A 412 -123.32 -34.20 -47.97
N SER A 413 -122.46 -34.61 -48.92
CA SER A 413 -122.24 -33.83 -50.15
C SER A 413 -122.06 -34.64 -51.44
N GLU A 414 -123.11 -35.28 -51.93
CA GLU A 414 -123.17 -35.81 -53.31
C GLU A 414 -123.13 -34.70 -54.40
N SER A 415 -123.24 -33.41 -54.03
CA SER A 415 -123.26 -32.27 -54.97
C SER A 415 -121.90 -31.60 -55.20
N TRP A 416 -120.77 -32.28 -54.95
CA TRP A 416 -119.44 -31.64 -54.87
C TRP A 416 -118.60 -31.45 -56.17
N PRO A 417 -118.73 -32.26 -57.25
CA PRO A 417 -117.76 -32.25 -58.36
C PRO A 417 -117.46 -30.86 -58.97
N ASN A 418 -118.50 -30.07 -59.26
CA ASN A 418 -118.33 -28.80 -59.97
C ASN A 418 -117.63 -27.73 -59.13
N LYS A 419 -117.74 -27.77 -57.78
CA LYS A 419 -117.07 -26.81 -56.89
C LYS A 419 -115.60 -27.16 -56.67
N LEU A 420 -115.26 -28.46 -56.67
CA LEU A 420 -113.87 -28.92 -56.58
C LEU A 420 -113.05 -28.42 -57.78
N GLN A 421 -113.59 -28.54 -58.99
CA GLN A 421 -112.84 -28.24 -60.22
C GLN A 421 -112.47 -26.76 -60.36
N GLU A 422 -113.31 -25.85 -59.86
CA GLU A 422 -113.06 -24.42 -59.81
C GLU A 422 -112.05 -24.04 -58.70
N ALA A 423 -112.21 -24.60 -57.49
CA ALA A 423 -111.27 -24.39 -56.39
C ALA A 423 -109.85 -24.92 -56.69
N LEU A 424 -109.75 -26.07 -57.37
CA LEU A 424 -108.49 -26.72 -57.74
C LEU A 424 -107.75 -25.97 -58.87
N ALA A 425 -108.46 -25.19 -59.68
CA ALA A 425 -107.84 -24.22 -60.59
C ALA A 425 -107.29 -22.99 -59.83
N GLY A 426 -108.04 -22.49 -58.84
CA GLY A 426 -107.61 -21.40 -57.96
C GLY A 426 -106.32 -21.71 -57.20
N GLU A 427 -106.24 -22.87 -56.53
CA GLU A 427 -105.05 -23.25 -55.74
C GLU A 427 -103.81 -23.49 -56.61
N LYS A 428 -103.96 -24.05 -57.82
CA LYS A 428 -102.83 -24.19 -58.76
C LYS A 428 -102.21 -22.83 -59.10
N ASN A 429 -103.04 -21.82 -59.33
CA ASN A 429 -102.56 -20.46 -59.62
C ASN A 429 -101.92 -19.80 -58.37
N ARG A 430 -102.46 -20.04 -57.17
CA ARG A 430 -101.86 -19.55 -55.92
C ARG A 430 -100.47 -20.17 -55.69
N HIS A 431 -100.34 -21.50 -55.77
CA HIS A 431 -99.06 -22.16 -55.53
C HIS A 431 -97.98 -21.79 -56.55
N VAL A 432 -98.34 -21.55 -57.82
CA VAL A 432 -97.39 -21.02 -58.82
C VAL A 432 -96.88 -19.61 -58.44
N ALA A 433 -97.78 -18.73 -57.96
CA ALA A 433 -97.38 -17.42 -57.47
C ALA A 433 -96.53 -17.48 -56.19
N GLU A 434 -96.84 -18.41 -55.27
CA GLU A 434 -96.09 -18.64 -54.03
C GLU A 434 -94.68 -19.19 -54.30
N LEU A 435 -94.54 -20.14 -55.23
CA LEU A 435 -93.25 -20.67 -55.66
C LEU A 435 -92.39 -19.58 -56.31
N ALA A 436 -92.94 -18.76 -57.20
CA ALA A 436 -92.23 -17.63 -57.79
C ALA A 436 -91.82 -16.57 -56.74
N ALA A 437 -92.66 -16.33 -55.72
CA ALA A 437 -92.34 -15.42 -54.62
C ALA A 437 -91.25 -15.99 -53.69
N LEU A 438 -91.23 -17.30 -53.44
CA LEU A 438 -90.18 -17.98 -52.69
C LEU A 438 -88.86 -18.01 -53.45
N GLU A 439 -88.88 -18.29 -54.75
CA GLU A 439 -87.70 -18.24 -55.62
C GLU A 439 -87.07 -16.84 -55.65
N LYS A 440 -87.90 -15.78 -55.74
CA LYS A 440 -87.44 -14.39 -55.64
C LYS A 440 -86.79 -14.10 -54.28
N LYS A 441 -87.44 -14.47 -53.18
CA LYS A 441 -86.89 -14.30 -51.82
C LYS A 441 -85.58 -15.06 -51.60
N LEU A 442 -85.45 -16.26 -52.16
CA LEU A 442 -84.22 -17.05 -52.04
C LEU A 442 -83.06 -16.41 -52.80
N LYS A 443 -83.32 -15.85 -53.99
CA LYS A 443 -82.33 -15.06 -54.74
C LYS A 443 -81.95 -13.78 -54.01
N GLU A 444 -82.91 -13.09 -53.38
CA GLU A 444 -82.67 -11.91 -52.56
C GLU A 444 -81.83 -12.23 -51.30
N SER A 445 -82.14 -13.33 -50.61
CA SER A 445 -81.36 -13.81 -49.45
C SER A 445 -79.92 -14.13 -49.85
N PHE A 446 -79.72 -14.94 -50.90
CA PHE A 446 -78.40 -15.32 -51.39
C PHE A 446 -77.54 -14.11 -51.81
N VAL A 447 -78.15 -13.09 -52.43
CA VAL A 447 -77.45 -11.84 -52.77
C VAL A 447 -77.07 -11.04 -51.52
N MET A 448 -77.93 -10.98 -50.49
CA MET A 448 -77.57 -10.34 -49.22
C MET A 448 -76.49 -11.12 -48.46
N GLU A 449 -76.56 -12.45 -48.41
CA GLU A 449 -75.55 -13.31 -47.78
C GLU A 449 -74.18 -13.16 -48.45
N LEU A 450 -74.13 -13.14 -49.79
CA LEU A 450 -72.91 -12.91 -50.56
C LEU A 450 -72.33 -11.49 -50.33
N GLN A 451 -73.19 -10.48 -50.21
CA GLN A 451 -72.77 -9.11 -49.90
C GLN A 451 -72.24 -8.98 -48.45
N ILE A 452 -72.91 -9.60 -47.48
CA ILE A 452 -72.48 -9.66 -46.07
C ILE A 452 -71.13 -10.38 -45.96
N GLU A 453 -70.93 -11.49 -46.66
CA GLU A 453 -69.66 -12.22 -46.62
C GLU A 453 -68.51 -11.41 -47.26
N LYS A 454 -68.79 -10.70 -48.35
CA LYS A 454 -67.85 -9.75 -48.95
C LYS A 454 -67.50 -8.61 -47.97
N GLU A 455 -68.48 -8.02 -47.31
CA GLU A 455 -68.28 -6.95 -46.32
C GLU A 455 -67.39 -7.43 -45.15
N LYS A 456 -67.58 -8.65 -44.64
CA LYS A 456 -66.66 -9.27 -43.65
C LYS A 456 -65.23 -9.37 -44.17
N TYR A 457 -65.03 -9.77 -45.42
CA TYR A 457 -63.68 -9.86 -46.01
C TYR A 457 -63.04 -8.47 -46.18
N ASP A 458 -63.80 -7.46 -46.63
CA ASP A 458 -63.33 -6.09 -46.76
C ASP A 458 -62.99 -5.48 -45.37
N GLU A 459 -63.81 -5.71 -44.34
CA GLU A 459 -63.51 -5.36 -42.94
C GLU A 459 -62.26 -6.06 -42.41
N LEU A 460 -62.12 -7.37 -42.64
CA LEU A 460 -60.96 -8.15 -42.20
C LEU A 460 -59.67 -7.67 -42.87
N MET A 461 -59.73 -7.35 -44.16
CA MET A 461 -58.61 -6.75 -44.90
C MET A 461 -58.26 -5.36 -44.37
N HIS A 462 -59.25 -4.50 -44.07
CA HIS A 462 -59.01 -3.22 -43.41
C HIS A 462 -58.40 -3.38 -42.00
N LYS A 463 -58.84 -4.38 -41.23
CA LYS A 463 -58.29 -4.69 -39.90
C LYS A 463 -56.83 -5.13 -39.97
N TYR A 464 -56.46 -6.00 -40.91
CA TYR A 464 -55.06 -6.39 -41.14
C TYR A 464 -54.20 -5.23 -41.65
N GLN A 465 -54.72 -4.40 -42.57
CA GLN A 465 -54.03 -3.18 -43.02
C GLN A 465 -53.82 -2.18 -41.87
N GLY A 466 -54.81 -2.02 -40.98
CA GLY A 466 -54.73 -1.18 -39.78
C GLY A 466 -53.64 -1.66 -38.84
N GLN A 467 -53.68 -2.93 -38.43
CA GLN A 467 -52.63 -3.53 -37.58
C GLN A 467 -51.23 -3.48 -38.22
N SER A 468 -51.12 -3.62 -39.54
CA SER A 468 -49.84 -3.49 -40.25
C SER A 468 -49.30 -2.07 -40.18
N LYS A 469 -50.15 -1.05 -40.42
CA LYS A 469 -49.79 0.36 -40.26
C LYS A 469 -49.39 0.68 -38.82
N GLU A 470 -50.15 0.21 -37.84
CA GLU A 470 -49.90 0.43 -36.41
C GLU A 470 -48.58 -0.19 -35.93
N ARG A 471 -48.30 -1.45 -36.28
CA ARG A 471 -47.01 -2.09 -35.96
C ARG A 471 -45.84 -1.37 -36.64
N ASN A 472 -46.05 -0.79 -37.82
CA ASN A 472 -45.03 -0.01 -38.52
C ASN A 472 -44.81 1.38 -37.91
N THR A 473 -45.85 2.06 -37.41
CA THR A 473 -45.68 3.32 -36.68
C THR A 473 -45.05 3.11 -35.30
N GLN A 474 -45.40 2.02 -34.60
CA GLN A 474 -44.74 1.60 -33.36
C GLN A 474 -43.23 1.37 -33.58
N LYS A 475 -42.85 0.56 -34.57
CA LYS A 475 -41.43 0.35 -34.94
C LYS A 475 -40.72 1.64 -35.33
N ALA A 476 -41.37 2.53 -36.09
CA ALA A 476 -40.78 3.82 -36.47
C ALA A 476 -40.53 4.74 -35.25
N ALA A 477 -41.43 4.73 -34.28
CA ALA A 477 -41.26 5.45 -33.01
C ALA A 477 -40.11 4.85 -32.17
N GLU A 478 -40.07 3.51 -32.02
CA GLU A 478 -38.99 2.80 -31.32
C GLU A 478 -37.61 3.10 -31.92
N ILE A 479 -37.50 3.09 -33.25
CA ILE A 479 -36.27 3.46 -33.98
C ILE A 479 -35.91 4.92 -33.69
N SER A 480 -36.86 5.86 -33.77
CA SER A 480 -36.60 7.27 -33.50
C SER A 480 -36.15 7.52 -32.05
N ASP A 481 -36.73 6.83 -31.06
CA ASP A 481 -36.32 6.91 -29.67
C ASP A 481 -34.94 6.27 -29.41
N LEU A 482 -34.58 5.21 -30.15
CA LEU A 482 -33.22 4.63 -30.13
C LEU A 482 -32.21 5.59 -30.75
N GLU A 483 -32.48 6.15 -31.93
CA GLU A 483 -31.65 7.18 -32.56
C GLU A 483 -31.47 8.41 -31.65
N ALA A 484 -32.53 8.87 -30.99
CA ALA A 484 -32.48 9.97 -30.05
C ALA A 484 -31.65 9.62 -28.79
N ARG A 485 -31.68 8.38 -28.31
CA ARG A 485 -30.82 7.92 -27.21
C ARG A 485 -29.35 7.88 -27.62
N HIS A 486 -29.02 7.17 -28.70
CA HIS A 486 -27.65 7.09 -29.22
C HIS A 486 -27.08 8.49 -29.56
N ARG A 487 -27.89 9.42 -30.05
CA ARG A 487 -27.48 10.81 -30.31
C ARG A 487 -27.07 11.54 -29.03
N ARG A 488 -27.88 11.49 -27.96
CA ARG A 488 -27.54 12.07 -26.65
C ARG A 488 -26.31 11.42 -26.03
N GLU A 489 -26.14 10.11 -26.20
CA GLU A 489 -24.97 9.36 -25.73
C GLU A 489 -23.70 9.77 -26.48
N LEU A 490 -23.76 9.91 -27.82
CA LEU A 490 -22.66 10.42 -28.64
C LEU A 490 -22.30 11.88 -28.27
N GLU A 491 -23.29 12.74 -28.04
CA GLU A 491 -23.08 14.11 -27.58
C GLU A 491 -22.42 14.16 -26.19
N ALA A 492 -22.85 13.30 -25.25
CA ALA A 492 -22.27 13.18 -23.92
C ALA A 492 -20.81 12.66 -23.97
N VAL A 493 -20.53 11.63 -24.77
CA VAL A 493 -19.17 11.09 -24.96
C VAL A 493 -18.26 12.12 -25.66
N GLN A 494 -18.75 12.83 -26.66
CA GLN A 494 -18.01 13.94 -27.27
C GLN A 494 -17.71 15.06 -26.27
N GLN A 495 -18.64 15.37 -25.36
CA GLN A 495 -18.41 16.39 -24.33
C GLN A 495 -17.39 15.91 -23.29
N GLN A 496 -17.49 14.68 -22.81
CA GLN A 496 -16.48 14.06 -21.94
C GLN A 496 -15.09 14.07 -22.60
N LEU A 497 -14.99 13.76 -23.90
CA LEU A 497 -13.73 13.81 -24.66
C LEU A 497 -13.18 15.24 -24.77
N LYS A 498 -14.02 16.25 -25.03
CA LYS A 498 -13.63 17.66 -25.05
C LYS A 498 -13.08 18.11 -23.69
N ASP A 499 -13.75 17.75 -22.61
CA ASP A 499 -13.35 18.17 -21.26
C ASP A 499 -12.14 17.39 -20.75
N ALA A 500 -12.02 16.09 -21.03
CA ALA A 500 -10.79 15.32 -20.78
C ALA A 500 -9.58 15.92 -21.52
N LYS A 501 -9.76 16.34 -22.79
CA LYS A 501 -8.72 17.02 -23.55
C LYS A 501 -8.31 18.36 -22.93
N LYS A 502 -9.26 19.16 -22.43
CA LYS A 502 -8.94 20.40 -21.66
C LYS A 502 -8.11 20.08 -20.41
N HIS A 503 -8.52 19.07 -19.62
CA HIS A 503 -7.81 18.68 -18.40
C HIS A 503 -6.37 18.22 -18.68
N ALA A 504 -6.15 17.45 -19.76
CA ALA A 504 -4.82 17.09 -20.23
C ALA A 504 -4.00 18.34 -20.58
N GLN A 505 -4.54 19.24 -21.42
CA GLN A 505 -3.85 20.47 -21.83
C GLN A 505 -3.53 21.42 -20.67
N THR A 506 -4.42 21.54 -19.67
CA THR A 506 -4.12 22.31 -18.46
C THR A 506 -3.00 21.67 -17.64
N ARG A 507 -2.98 20.33 -17.53
CA ARG A 507 -1.94 19.61 -16.78
C ARG A 507 -0.59 19.66 -17.49
N GLU A 508 -0.56 19.57 -18.82
CA GLU A 508 0.63 19.83 -19.64
C GLU A 508 1.16 21.25 -19.41
N ALA A 509 0.29 22.26 -19.42
CA ALA A 509 0.67 23.65 -19.18
C ALA A 509 1.17 23.91 -17.74
N GLU A 510 0.69 23.17 -16.74
CA GLU A 510 1.26 23.17 -15.38
C GLU A 510 2.66 22.54 -15.36
N LEU A 511 2.82 21.35 -15.95
CA LEU A 511 4.10 20.63 -15.99
C LEU A 511 5.17 21.42 -16.75
N CYS A 512 4.83 22.11 -17.84
CA CYS A 512 5.74 23.02 -18.53
C CYS A 512 6.20 24.17 -17.64
N LYS A 513 5.29 24.80 -16.86
CA LYS A 513 5.66 25.86 -15.89
C LYS A 513 6.56 25.31 -14.78
N GLU A 514 6.28 24.11 -14.28
CA GLU A 514 7.09 23.43 -13.27
C GLU A 514 8.50 23.15 -13.81
N ILE A 515 8.61 22.56 -15.00
CA ILE A 515 9.87 22.36 -15.73
C ILE A 515 10.63 23.69 -15.90
N ASP A 516 9.96 24.79 -16.25
CA ASP A 516 10.59 26.10 -16.41
C ASP A 516 10.91 26.81 -15.08
N THR A 517 10.33 26.41 -13.95
CA THR A 517 10.85 26.78 -12.61
C THR A 517 12.10 25.97 -12.27
N LEU A 518 12.11 24.66 -12.54
CA LEU A 518 13.24 23.78 -12.26
C LEU A 518 14.47 24.16 -13.10
N LYS A 519 14.30 24.47 -14.40
CA LYS A 519 15.39 25.00 -15.27
C LYS A 519 16.02 26.27 -14.68
N ARG A 520 15.21 27.21 -14.16
CA ARG A 520 15.73 28.43 -13.52
C ARG A 520 16.48 28.13 -12.22
N ILE A 521 15.98 27.22 -11.38
CA ILE A 521 16.67 26.80 -10.16
C ILE A 521 18.01 26.11 -10.50
N ILE A 522 18.04 25.26 -11.53
CA ILE A 522 19.27 24.61 -12.03
C ILE A 522 20.27 25.66 -12.53
N ALA A 523 19.83 26.63 -13.34
CA ALA A 523 20.68 27.73 -13.81
C ALA A 523 21.22 28.60 -12.65
N ASP A 524 20.40 28.91 -11.64
CA ASP A 524 20.83 29.63 -10.44
C ASP A 524 21.86 28.84 -9.61
N LEU A 525 21.72 27.52 -9.53
CA LEU A 525 22.67 26.64 -8.84
C LEU A 525 23.98 26.50 -9.62
N GLN A 526 23.92 26.37 -10.95
CA GLN A 526 25.09 26.38 -11.83
C GLN A 526 25.84 27.73 -11.75
N ASN A 527 25.12 28.85 -11.77
CA ASN A 527 25.69 30.19 -11.58
C ASN A 527 26.32 30.40 -10.19
N LYS A 528 25.85 29.68 -9.16
CA LYS A 528 26.46 29.69 -7.82
C LYS A 528 27.71 28.80 -7.77
N LEU A 529 27.64 27.60 -8.34
CA LEU A 529 28.79 26.69 -8.46
C LEU A 529 29.95 27.35 -9.21
N GLY A 530 29.72 27.89 -10.41
CA GLY A 530 30.75 28.58 -11.18
C GLY A 530 31.37 29.79 -10.47
N ARG A 531 30.63 30.45 -9.57
CA ARG A 531 31.17 31.53 -8.70
C ARG A 531 32.00 30.98 -7.53
N PHE A 532 31.64 29.84 -6.97
CA PHE A 532 32.47 29.18 -5.94
C PHE A 532 33.73 28.56 -6.55
N GLU A 533 33.64 28.02 -7.77
CA GLU A 533 34.76 27.52 -8.55
C GLU A 533 35.73 28.67 -8.87
N SER A 534 35.25 29.79 -9.44
CA SER A 534 36.13 30.94 -9.73
C SER A 534 36.72 31.59 -8.48
N GLN A 535 35.98 31.67 -7.36
CA GLN A 535 36.53 32.14 -6.07
C GLN A 535 37.54 31.15 -5.47
N GLY A 536 37.35 29.84 -5.70
CA GLY A 536 38.31 28.81 -5.33
C GLY A 536 39.61 28.93 -6.14
N GLU A 537 39.51 29.09 -7.46
CA GLU A 537 40.64 29.31 -8.36
C GLU A 537 41.39 30.61 -8.03
N GLU A 538 40.69 31.71 -7.82
CA GLU A 538 41.26 32.99 -7.39
C GLU A 538 42.02 32.84 -6.06
N ARG A 539 41.42 32.20 -5.06
CA ARG A 539 42.04 31.98 -3.74
C ARG A 539 43.22 31.01 -3.77
N VAL A 540 43.17 29.98 -4.62
CA VAL A 540 44.33 29.10 -4.88
C VAL A 540 45.44 29.85 -5.62
N GLY A 541 45.09 30.76 -6.53
CA GLY A 541 46.01 31.68 -7.19
C GLY A 541 46.74 32.59 -6.20
N GLU A 542 46.00 33.28 -5.32
CA GLU A 542 46.57 34.11 -4.23
C GLU A 542 47.55 33.31 -3.36
N LEU A 543 47.13 32.14 -2.85
CA LEU A 543 47.95 31.29 -1.98
C LEU A 543 49.20 30.76 -2.71
N SER A 544 49.09 30.43 -4.00
CA SER A 544 50.24 29.99 -4.81
C SER A 544 51.24 31.13 -5.05
N GLN A 545 50.77 32.37 -5.27
CA GLN A 545 51.63 33.55 -5.36
C GLN A 545 52.32 33.84 -4.02
N GLU A 546 51.58 33.83 -2.90
CA GLU A 546 52.12 34.07 -1.56
C GLU A 546 53.17 33.01 -1.18
N LEU A 547 52.91 31.73 -1.46
CA LEU A 547 53.84 30.63 -1.21
C LEU A 547 55.12 30.75 -2.06
N ASN A 548 55.01 31.19 -3.32
CA ASN A 548 56.17 31.44 -4.17
C ASN A 548 56.96 32.69 -3.73
N ALA A 549 56.29 33.74 -3.24
CA ALA A 549 56.95 34.91 -2.66
C ALA A 549 57.69 34.56 -1.36
N LEU A 550 57.13 33.68 -0.52
CA LEU A 550 57.79 33.15 0.67
C LEU A 550 59.01 32.27 0.32
N ARG A 551 58.91 31.41 -0.70
CA ARG A 551 60.07 30.66 -1.24
C ARG A 551 61.19 31.58 -1.73
N ALA A 552 60.84 32.65 -2.46
CA ALA A 552 61.82 33.62 -2.95
C ALA A 552 62.52 34.37 -1.79
N ARG A 553 61.78 34.74 -0.74
CA ARG A 553 62.36 35.33 0.49
C ARG A 553 63.24 34.37 1.26
N LEU A 554 62.81 33.11 1.43
CA LEU A 554 63.62 32.08 2.08
C LEU A 554 64.96 31.93 1.36
N LYS A 555 64.93 31.76 0.04
CA LYS A 555 66.16 31.66 -0.77
C LYS A 555 67.05 32.90 -0.65
N ALA A 556 66.48 34.11 -0.64
CA ALA A 556 67.26 35.33 -0.48
C ALA A 556 67.97 35.43 0.89
N GLU A 557 67.39 34.89 1.96
CA GLU A 557 68.07 34.77 3.26
C GLU A 557 69.04 33.58 3.31
N GLU A 558 68.79 32.47 2.61
CA GLU A 558 69.76 31.37 2.42
C GLU A 558 71.03 31.85 1.70
N ASP A 559 70.88 32.52 0.54
CA ASP A 559 71.99 33.09 -0.24
C ASP A 559 72.80 34.11 0.59
N LYS A 560 72.14 34.84 1.49
CA LYS A 560 72.71 35.84 2.41
C LYS A 560 73.39 35.22 3.64
N VAL A 561 72.90 34.09 4.14
CA VAL A 561 73.61 33.27 5.15
C VAL A 561 74.90 32.70 4.53
N VAL A 562 74.85 32.23 3.28
CA VAL A 562 76.05 31.77 2.56
C VAL A 562 77.06 32.91 2.38
N SER A 563 76.63 34.11 1.95
CA SER A 563 77.57 35.23 1.77
C SER A 563 78.20 35.70 3.09
N LEU A 564 77.42 35.79 4.17
CA LEU A 564 77.93 36.12 5.50
C LEU A 564 78.90 35.06 6.04
N ASN A 565 78.63 33.78 5.81
CA ASN A 565 79.53 32.70 6.20
C ASN A 565 80.86 32.75 5.42
N ASN A 566 80.82 33.10 4.13
CA ASN A 566 82.02 33.28 3.31
C ASN A 566 82.86 34.48 3.79
N SER A 567 82.24 35.63 4.08
CA SER A 567 82.97 36.78 4.63
C SER A 567 83.51 36.52 6.04
N LEU A 568 82.81 35.73 6.87
CA LEU A 568 83.30 35.32 8.18
C LEU A 568 84.47 34.33 8.06
N GLN A 569 84.48 33.50 7.03
CA GLN A 569 85.62 32.63 6.71
C GLN A 569 86.83 33.44 6.20
N GLN A 570 86.63 34.42 5.32
CA GLN A 570 87.69 35.35 4.90
C GLN A 570 88.29 36.12 6.09
N ALA A 571 87.45 36.66 6.99
CA ALA A 571 87.92 37.34 8.18
C ALA A 571 88.70 36.43 9.17
N ARG A 572 88.41 35.11 9.17
CA ARG A 572 89.23 34.12 9.90
C ARG A 572 90.57 33.86 9.22
N GLU A 573 90.60 33.76 7.90
CA GLU A 573 91.82 33.55 7.11
C GLU A 573 92.74 34.77 7.20
N GLU A 574 92.19 35.99 7.17
CA GLU A 574 92.92 37.24 7.47
C GLU A 574 93.43 37.28 8.91
N ALA A 575 92.60 36.94 9.91
CA ALA A 575 93.02 36.91 11.31
C ALA A 575 94.11 35.85 11.57
N GLN A 576 94.05 34.69 10.90
CA GLN A 576 95.06 33.64 10.95
C GLN A 576 96.37 34.14 10.31
N PHE A 577 96.31 34.71 9.09
CA PHE A 577 97.46 35.30 8.41
C PHE A 577 98.13 36.41 9.23
N LEU A 578 97.35 37.25 9.91
CA LEU A 578 97.86 38.27 10.83
C LEU A 578 98.47 37.67 12.09
N GLN A 579 97.90 36.59 12.66
CA GLN A 579 98.53 35.86 13.77
C GLN A 579 99.86 35.21 13.36
N ASP A 580 99.91 34.60 12.18
CA ASP A 580 101.13 34.01 11.63
C ASP A 580 102.18 35.09 11.33
N THR A 581 101.77 36.23 10.77
CA THR A 581 102.67 37.38 10.52
C THR A 581 103.21 37.96 11.84
N VAL A 582 102.36 38.14 12.86
CA VAL A 582 102.78 38.64 14.18
C VAL A 582 103.67 37.63 14.91
N ARG A 583 103.41 36.31 14.78
CA ARG A 583 104.32 35.29 15.31
C ARG A 583 105.68 35.38 14.64
N ASN A 584 105.73 35.42 13.31
CA ASN A 584 106.99 35.51 12.57
C ASN A 584 107.75 36.82 12.90
N GLU A 585 107.07 37.98 13.01
CA GLU A 585 107.69 39.23 13.47
C GLU A 585 108.20 39.14 14.93
N CYS A 586 107.58 38.33 15.79
CA CYS A 586 108.05 38.07 17.14
C CYS A 586 109.26 37.12 17.16
N GLU A 587 109.29 36.13 16.26
CA GLU A 587 110.42 35.21 16.07
C GLU A 587 111.64 35.97 15.51
N GLU A 588 111.48 36.75 14.42
CA GLU A 588 112.53 37.62 13.89
C GLU A 588 113.02 38.66 14.91
N ARG A 589 112.12 39.28 15.69
CA ARG A 589 112.53 40.18 16.79
C ARG A 589 113.24 39.45 17.92
N PHE A 590 112.93 38.19 18.18
CA PHE A 590 113.62 37.37 19.18
C PHE A 590 115.05 37.08 18.70
N GLU A 591 115.23 36.59 17.47
CA GLU A 591 116.54 36.35 16.85
C GLU A 591 117.38 37.64 16.79
N LEU A 592 116.81 38.76 16.33
CA LEU A 592 117.49 40.06 16.32
C LEU A 592 117.86 40.55 17.74
N THR A 593 117.05 40.23 18.75
CA THR A 593 117.37 40.54 20.16
C THR A 593 118.47 39.64 20.70
N GLU A 594 118.51 38.38 20.30
CA GLU A 594 119.56 37.43 20.66
C GLU A 594 120.90 37.85 20.05
N VAL A 595 120.94 38.16 18.75
CA VAL A 595 122.11 38.71 18.04
C VAL A 595 122.57 40.04 18.67
N LEU A 596 121.64 40.95 19.02
CA LEU A 596 121.98 42.18 19.74
C LEU A 596 122.52 41.92 21.16
N SER A 597 122.12 40.82 21.80
CA SER A 597 122.65 40.40 23.10
C SER A 597 124.08 39.82 23.00
N GLU A 598 124.44 39.25 21.85
CA GLU A 598 125.79 38.75 21.57
C GLU A 598 126.72 39.89 21.15
N ALA A 599 126.28 40.77 20.25
CA ALA A 599 127.01 41.99 19.92
C ALA A 599 127.26 42.87 21.18
N ARG A 600 126.32 42.92 22.14
CA ARG A 600 126.53 43.56 23.44
C ARG A 600 127.53 42.82 24.34
N ARG A 601 127.63 41.49 24.26
CA ARG A 601 128.64 40.72 25.00
C ARG A 601 130.05 40.98 24.45
N GLU A 602 130.20 41.04 23.13
CA GLU A 602 131.49 41.36 22.49
C GLU A 602 131.94 42.81 22.75
N LEU A 603 131.02 43.79 22.67
CA LEU A 603 131.32 45.20 22.93
C LEU A 603 131.73 45.52 24.38
N LEU A 604 131.45 44.64 25.35
CA LEU A 604 131.84 44.82 26.75
C LEU A 604 133.27 44.30 27.08
N GLY A 605 134.01 43.79 26.09
CA GLY A 605 135.38 43.31 26.28
C GLY A 605 136.46 44.41 26.44
N LEU A 606 136.17 45.67 26.12
CA LEU A 606 137.18 46.74 26.06
C LEU A 606 136.90 47.95 26.98
N ARG A 607 137.87 48.17 27.87
CA ARG A 607 138.11 49.35 28.73
C ARG A 607 137.26 49.50 30.00
N LYS A 608 137.96 49.40 31.13
CA LYS A 608 137.44 49.33 32.50
C LYS A 608 137.77 50.61 33.29
N THR A 609 136.75 51.41 33.62
CA THR A 609 136.80 52.53 34.58
C THR A 609 135.38 52.84 35.08
N ASN A 610 135.08 53.30 36.29
CA ASN A 610 135.69 53.27 37.63
C ASN A 610 134.74 54.13 38.51
N GLY A 611 134.29 53.65 39.67
CA GLY A 611 133.35 54.39 40.53
C GLY A 611 131.89 54.40 40.03
N GLY A 612 130.89 54.61 40.88
CA GLY A 612 130.90 54.79 42.34
C GLY A 612 129.52 54.51 42.95
N GLY A 613 129.47 54.29 44.28
CA GLY A 613 128.19 54.14 45.01
C GLY A 613 127.49 55.50 45.23
N LYS A 614 126.54 55.68 46.15
CA LYS A 614 125.88 54.82 47.16
C LYS A 614 124.83 55.76 47.85
N THR A 615 123.86 55.24 48.62
CA THR A 615 122.97 56.01 49.55
C THR A 615 122.04 57.08 48.90
N ALA A 616 120.88 57.47 49.44
CA ALA A 616 119.96 56.88 50.43
C ALA A 616 118.55 57.53 50.31
N SER A 617 117.60 57.11 51.16
CA SER A 617 116.31 57.78 51.47
C SER A 617 116.47 59.24 51.95
N PRO A 618 115.41 60.10 52.08
CA PRO A 618 113.99 59.74 52.35
C PRO A 618 112.87 60.58 51.65
N HIS A 619 111.60 60.22 51.93
CA HIS A 619 110.33 60.93 51.63
C HIS A 619 109.96 61.15 50.14
N GLY A 620 108.69 61.17 49.73
CA GLY A 620 107.40 60.94 50.42
C GLY A 620 106.21 60.95 49.43
N THR A 621 104.96 60.85 49.93
CA THR A 621 103.67 61.39 49.39
C THR A 621 103.55 61.69 47.87
N ASP A 622 102.53 61.27 47.11
CA ASP A 622 101.11 60.99 47.45
C ASP A 622 100.36 60.27 46.29
N ASN A 623 99.08 59.90 46.45
CA ASN A 623 98.04 59.51 45.44
C ASN A 623 98.49 58.72 44.17
N GLY A 624 98.06 57.49 43.88
CA GLY A 624 96.66 57.02 43.76
C GLY A 624 96.35 56.78 42.26
N LEU A 625 95.74 55.69 41.77
CA LEU A 625 94.89 54.65 42.36
C LEU A 625 95.36 53.21 42.00
N ALA A 626 94.70 52.19 42.57
CA ALA A 626 95.15 50.78 42.58
C ALA A 626 94.38 49.83 41.61
N PRO A 627 94.94 48.63 41.30
CA PRO A 627 94.32 47.62 40.43
C PRO A 627 93.59 46.50 41.21
N LEU A 628 93.13 45.48 40.46
CA LEU A 628 92.65 44.13 40.86
C LEU A 628 91.21 43.95 41.39
N ARG A 629 90.54 42.95 40.77
CA ARG A 629 89.54 41.99 41.30
C ARG A 629 88.59 42.43 42.43
N LYS A 630 87.29 42.42 42.11
CA LYS A 630 86.14 41.80 42.83
C LYS A 630 84.87 42.11 42.00
N SER A 631 83.69 41.47 42.07
CA SER A 631 83.12 40.20 42.56
C SER A 631 81.69 40.52 43.01
N VAL A 632 80.66 39.81 42.52
CA VAL A 632 79.29 39.72 43.11
C VAL A 632 78.48 41.05 43.15
N SER A 633 77.15 41.11 43.02
CA SER A 633 76.10 40.36 42.29
C SER A 633 74.75 41.04 42.62
N ILE A 634 73.62 40.47 42.15
CA ILE A 634 72.28 40.49 42.81
C ILE A 634 71.43 41.80 42.75
N ASN A 635 70.30 41.66 42.04
CA ASN A 635 68.96 42.25 42.26
C ASN A 635 68.67 43.76 42.05
N SER A 636 67.41 44.22 41.92
CA SER A 636 66.14 43.67 41.34
C SER A 636 65.00 44.73 41.50
N ILE A 637 63.75 44.36 41.17
CA ILE A 637 62.45 44.93 41.65
C ILE A 637 61.89 46.20 40.95
N GLN A 638 60.96 45.93 40.02
CA GLN A 638 59.56 46.43 39.93
C GLN A 638 59.16 47.92 39.74
N SER A 639 58.28 48.10 38.73
CA SER A 639 56.94 48.75 38.80
C SER A 639 56.66 50.24 38.48
N ALA A 640 55.69 50.38 37.55
CA ALA A 640 54.50 51.27 37.56
C ALA A 640 54.51 52.69 36.94
N THR A 641 53.52 52.89 36.04
CA THR A 641 52.78 54.16 35.71
C THR A 641 53.53 55.35 35.07
N SER A 642 52.96 56.15 34.15
CA SER A 642 51.69 56.08 33.37
C SER A 642 51.62 57.19 32.28
N SER A 643 50.81 56.99 31.22
CA SER A 643 50.30 57.98 30.24
C SER A 643 51.30 58.63 29.25
N ALA A 644 50.92 59.01 28.01
CA ALA A 644 49.76 58.63 27.17
C ALA A 644 49.96 59.07 25.69
N HIS A 645 49.36 58.34 24.73
CA HIS A 645 49.14 58.65 23.28
C HIS A 645 50.39 58.91 22.40
N SER A 646 50.44 58.62 21.08
CA SER A 646 49.68 57.82 20.08
C SER A 646 50.44 57.99 18.73
N GLN A 647 50.32 57.26 17.62
CA GLN A 647 49.68 56.02 17.10
C GLN A 647 50.41 55.74 15.73
N ASP A 648 50.28 54.65 14.96
CA ASP A 648 49.49 53.40 14.92
C ASP A 648 50.37 52.35 14.15
N GLY A 649 49.98 51.14 13.70
CA GLY A 649 48.71 50.39 13.68
C GLY A 649 48.70 49.41 12.49
N ASN A 650 48.91 48.10 12.71
CA ASN A 650 49.03 47.08 11.64
C ASN A 650 47.88 46.04 11.65
N LYS A 651 47.67 45.36 10.51
CA LYS A 651 46.56 44.41 10.19
C LYS A 651 46.84 42.96 10.69
N PRO A 652 45.87 41.99 10.69
CA PRO A 652 44.64 41.90 9.87
C PRO A 652 43.29 41.55 10.58
N ARG A 653 42.27 41.21 9.76
CA ARG A 653 40.79 41.10 9.98
C ARG A 653 40.31 39.62 10.08
N PRO A 654 38.99 39.30 10.28
CA PRO A 654 37.96 39.87 11.20
C PRO A 654 36.95 38.82 11.79
N SER A 655 36.05 39.20 12.73
CA SER A 655 34.56 39.11 12.56
C SER A 655 33.67 39.41 13.82
N VAL A 656 33.06 40.61 13.81
CA VAL A 656 31.68 41.01 14.22
C VAL A 656 30.89 40.27 15.34
N PRO A 657 30.51 41.02 16.40
CA PRO A 657 29.12 41.21 16.90
C PRO A 657 28.71 42.73 16.76
N PRO A 658 27.57 43.30 17.29
CA PRO A 658 26.59 42.80 18.28
C PRO A 658 25.08 43.20 18.08
N ASN A 659 24.31 43.13 19.18
CA ASN A 659 22.89 43.40 19.49
C ASN A 659 22.02 44.44 18.73
N GLN A 660 20.73 44.05 18.61
CA GLN A 660 19.45 44.78 18.88
C GLN A 660 19.30 46.30 18.64
N VAL A 661 18.23 46.72 17.93
CA VAL A 661 16.99 47.34 18.50
C VAL A 661 15.95 47.72 17.42
N ASN A 662 14.73 47.22 17.61
CA ASN A 662 13.38 47.72 17.27
C ASN A 662 13.15 48.91 16.27
N VAL A 663 12.36 48.67 15.21
CA VAL A 663 11.49 49.68 14.54
C VAL A 663 10.14 49.00 14.19
N SER A 664 9.03 49.76 14.22
CA SER A 664 7.64 49.28 14.08
C SER A 664 6.84 50.06 13.03
N TYR A 665 5.94 49.40 12.28
CA TYR A 665 4.62 49.98 11.97
C TYR A 665 3.53 48.95 11.53
N LYS A 666 2.28 49.29 11.91
CA LYS A 666 0.90 48.84 11.55
C LYS A 666 0.67 47.68 10.56
N SER A 667 -0.26 46.73 10.82
CA SER A 667 -1.75 46.82 10.87
C SER A 667 -2.37 47.00 9.47
N GLU A 668 -3.46 46.35 9.03
CA GLU A 668 -4.65 45.77 9.70
C GLU A 668 -4.95 44.33 9.18
N GLY A 669 -5.97 43.54 9.58
CA GLY A 669 -7.02 43.71 10.59
C GLY A 669 -7.91 42.45 10.77
N SER A 670 -8.22 42.13 12.03
CA SER A 670 -9.27 41.23 12.59
C SER A 670 -10.26 40.46 11.69
N LYS A 671 -10.48 39.16 11.99
CA LYS A 671 -11.68 38.67 12.73
C LYS A 671 -11.66 37.16 13.05
N THR A 672 -11.89 36.83 14.32
CA THR A 672 -12.39 35.54 14.84
C THR A 672 -13.83 35.77 15.39
N PRO A 673 -14.57 34.82 15.99
CA PRO A 673 -14.30 33.39 16.24
C PRO A 673 -15.48 32.43 15.89
N ARG A 674 -15.23 31.11 15.90
CA ARG A 674 -15.86 30.14 16.85
C ARG A 674 -15.16 28.78 16.80
N ALA A 675 -15.06 28.11 17.95
CA ALA A 675 -14.26 26.89 18.13
C ALA A 675 -14.98 25.59 17.74
N LYS A 676 -14.18 24.54 17.46
CA LYS A 676 -14.29 23.21 18.07
C LYS A 676 -12.98 22.40 17.92
N ASN A 677 -12.83 21.39 18.79
CA ASN A 677 -11.69 20.46 18.93
C ASN A 677 -11.31 19.78 17.59
N SER A 678 -10.10 19.26 17.36
CA SER A 678 -9.19 18.56 18.30
C SER A 678 -7.70 18.64 17.92
N GLY A 679 -6.80 18.29 18.86
CA GLY A 679 -5.37 18.04 18.57
C GLY A 679 -5.17 16.85 17.61
N SER A 680 -4.02 16.63 16.96
CA SER A 680 -2.59 16.83 17.30
C SER A 680 -1.92 15.45 17.18
N LEU A 681 -1.12 15.23 16.13
CA LEU A 681 -0.11 14.15 16.04
C LEU A 681 0.85 14.35 14.85
N ASP A 682 0.37 14.84 13.70
CA ASP A 682 1.15 14.88 12.45
C ASP A 682 2.27 15.92 12.37
N ASP A 683 2.14 17.08 13.01
CA ASP A 683 3.19 18.13 12.96
C ASP A 683 4.52 17.68 13.58
N ASN A 684 4.47 16.80 14.60
CA ASN A 684 5.68 16.20 15.17
C ASN A 684 6.34 15.21 14.21
N ARG A 685 5.57 14.50 13.37
CA ARG A 685 6.14 13.64 12.32
C ARG A 685 6.85 14.47 11.26
N ARG A 686 6.22 15.56 10.79
CA ARG A 686 6.81 16.45 9.77
C ARG A 686 8.12 17.12 10.22
N ARG A 687 8.25 17.46 11.51
CA ARG A 687 9.51 18.02 12.05
C ARG A 687 10.65 17.00 12.15
N ILE A 688 10.37 15.74 12.45
CA ILE A 688 11.41 14.69 12.56
C ILE A 688 11.92 14.28 11.18
N SER A 689 11.04 14.12 10.19
CA SER A 689 11.43 13.79 8.81
C SER A 689 12.27 14.87 8.12
N ALA A 690 12.27 16.11 8.62
CA ALA A 690 13.08 17.21 8.09
C ALA A 690 14.53 17.26 8.64
N LEU A 691 14.84 16.51 9.70
CA LEU A 691 16.16 16.50 10.35
C LEU A 691 17.04 15.29 9.97
N LEU A 692 16.46 14.27 9.34
CA LEU A 692 17.14 13.03 8.96
C LEU A 692 17.36 12.98 7.44
N GLY A 693 18.34 13.74 6.98
CA GLY A 693 18.64 13.90 5.56
C GLY A 693 19.44 12.75 4.94
N ARG A 694 18.74 11.92 4.16
CA ARG A 694 19.26 11.14 3.01
C ARG A 694 20.20 9.94 3.30
N PRO A 695 20.53 9.06 2.32
CA PRO A 695 20.22 9.06 0.87
C PRO A 695 18.77 9.33 0.45
#